data_AF-A0A1I5E1G3-F1
#
_entry.id   AF-A0A1I5E1G3-F1
#
_cell.length_a   1.000
_cell.length_b   1.000
_cell.length_c   1.000
_cell.angle_alpha   90.00
_cell.angle_beta   90.00
_cell.angle_gamma   90.00
#
_symmetry.space_group_name_H-M   'P 1'
#
loop_
_entity.id
_entity.type
_entity.pdbx_description
1 polymer ?
#
loop_
_entity_poly.entity_id
_entity_poly.type
_entity_poly.pdbx_seq_one_letter_code
_entity_poly.pdbx_strand_id
1 'polypeptide(L)'
;MSPRIPAAVVAPSLARQLTAGAVLLAVVLAGPAQWVGVGVVRGTAGVVLAVAGAAVLVRAARTAGSRTLGPAGSVTLARGVLVVGVATLTGLDGAGRVALVVLASVALVLDVVDGPVARRTGTATALGARFDMETDALLLLVLSVHVALVSGAGWVVALGLMRYAYAAAGRVLPWLDGDLPVRRSAKVVAAVQGVVLVVAAARVLPGLVERAALALALAALLWSFGTSVAHRWRVAGEHPFRRRAAAAGLLTVAAVVLVGGILVLPTDPLALEPSAFVRLPIEAVVGAAVLAVLPARPRRVVAVLAGVVLALVGVLKLLDLGFRTFLDRPFDPVSDRVLLGNAREFVQGAAGAAGAVAATIGAVAAVAGLLVATAWAVARLGGLAARHRAVTLPGAAVLAAAWLVIWAGAGIPPVPGVPLAAADGVAQVRDRIATVPAAIRDDRAFAAEAAQDAFAGVPADGLLTALRGKDVVFAVVESYGRSAVEDPAMAPRIAPVLAAGDRALGAAGFASRSGFLTAPISGGGSWLAHATLFSGLRIDDQGRHDRLTASDRLTLTRAFRDAGWETTAVMPGTTRAWPEASFYGHQRVHARDGLDYAGPPFSWSPMPDQYALAAFSRLEYDRPGRGPLLAEIALTSSHAPWTPVPPLLPWAQLGDGSVYAPHARGQRAFESIFSGDTAGIRADYLGSLAYSLRSLLGWVERSGAGAADPDDLVVVLLGDHQPVTAVTGPDAGRDVPISIVTRDRAVLDRVAAWGWTPGLRPPPDAPVWPMEDFRDRFLTAFGR
;
A
#
# COMPACT_ATOMS: atom_id res chain seq x y z
N MET A 1 52.73 -44.80 54.94
CA MET A 1 51.32 -44.77 54.46
C MET A 1 51.27 -43.84 53.25
N SER A 2 51.00 -44.42 52.08
CA SER A 2 50.82 -43.74 50.79
C SER A 2 49.38 -43.18 50.64
N PRO A 3 49.07 -42.39 49.58
CA PRO A 3 48.32 -41.13 49.66
C PRO A 3 46.84 -41.27 49.25
N ARG A 4 46.01 -40.26 49.59
CA ARG A 4 44.68 -40.08 48.98
C ARG A 4 44.76 -39.05 47.84
N ILE A 5 44.66 -39.57 46.62
CA ILE A 5 44.45 -38.85 45.36
C ILE A 5 43.09 -38.13 45.42
N PRO A 6 42.97 -36.83 45.03
CA PRO A 6 41.67 -36.26 44.74
C PRO A 6 41.19 -36.80 43.38
N ALA A 7 40.03 -37.46 43.38
CA ALA A 7 39.41 -37.99 42.17
C ALA A 7 39.30 -36.90 41.10
N ALA A 8 40.08 -37.04 40.02
CA ALA A 8 39.88 -36.26 38.81
C ALA A 8 38.51 -36.64 38.24
N VAL A 9 37.51 -35.77 38.43
CA VAL A 9 36.24 -35.87 37.72
C VAL A 9 36.58 -35.86 36.23
N VAL A 10 36.43 -37.00 35.55
CA VAL A 10 36.64 -37.12 34.11
C VAL A 10 35.57 -36.26 33.44
N ALA A 11 35.93 -35.01 33.12
CA ALA A 11 35.01 -34.09 32.47
C ALA A 11 34.62 -34.66 31.08
N PRO A 12 33.32 -34.71 30.75
CA PRO A 12 32.89 -35.21 29.44
C PRO A 12 33.48 -34.35 28.33
N SER A 13 33.86 -35.00 27.23
CA SER A 13 34.33 -34.32 26.01
C SER A 13 33.26 -33.36 25.48
N LEU A 14 33.68 -32.25 24.86
CA LEU A 14 32.80 -31.27 24.23
C LEU A 14 31.73 -31.91 23.32
N ALA A 15 32.10 -32.94 22.55
CA ALA A 15 31.16 -33.67 21.71
C ALA A 15 30.01 -34.30 22.51
N ARG A 16 30.33 -35.02 23.60
CA ARG A 16 29.31 -35.61 24.51
C ARG A 16 28.43 -34.55 25.17
N GLN A 17 28.99 -33.41 25.55
CA GLN A 17 28.22 -32.30 26.12
C GLN A 17 27.24 -31.71 25.09
N LEU A 18 27.67 -31.50 23.85
CA LEU A 18 26.81 -31.03 22.76
C LEU A 18 25.73 -32.05 22.39
N THR A 19 26.04 -33.35 22.39
CA THR A 19 25.03 -34.40 22.18
C THR A 19 23.98 -34.40 23.28
N ALA A 20 24.39 -34.29 24.55
CA ALA A 20 23.46 -34.17 25.66
C ALA A 20 22.59 -32.90 25.56
N GLY A 21 23.17 -31.78 25.13
CA GLY A 21 22.43 -30.54 24.85
C GLY A 21 21.42 -30.69 23.72
N ALA A 22 21.76 -31.41 22.64
CA ALA A 22 20.84 -31.70 21.54
C ALA A 22 19.67 -32.60 21.96
N VAL A 23 19.93 -33.60 22.81
CA VAL A 23 18.88 -34.46 23.40
C VAL A 23 17.96 -33.63 24.29
N LEU A 24 18.52 -32.77 25.16
CA LEU A 24 17.73 -31.87 26.00
C LEU A 24 16.88 -30.92 25.15
N LEU A 25 17.42 -30.40 24.04
CA LEU A 25 16.69 -29.54 23.12
C LEU A 25 15.50 -30.29 22.49
N ALA A 26 15.70 -31.53 22.07
CA ALA A 26 14.61 -32.35 21.53
C ALA A 26 13.49 -32.52 22.58
N VAL A 27 13.82 -32.74 23.85
CA VAL A 27 12.85 -32.83 24.94
C VAL A 27 12.14 -31.49 25.18
N VAL A 28 12.90 -30.39 25.25
CA VAL A 28 12.38 -29.03 25.49
C VAL A 28 11.49 -28.55 24.34
N LEU A 29 11.75 -28.96 23.11
CA LEU A 29 10.90 -28.64 21.97
C LEU A 29 9.69 -29.58 21.84
N ALA A 30 9.85 -30.88 22.13
CA ALA A 30 8.76 -31.87 22.03
C ALA A 30 7.71 -31.74 23.13
N GLY A 31 8.12 -31.40 24.36
CA GLY A 31 7.21 -31.30 25.52
C GLY A 31 6.10 -30.24 25.33
N PRO A 32 6.44 -28.97 25.03
CA PRO A 32 5.46 -27.91 24.79
C PRO A 32 4.69 -28.09 23.48
N ALA A 33 5.28 -28.69 22.44
CA ALA A 33 4.68 -28.81 21.11
C ALA A 33 3.31 -29.50 21.11
N GLN A 34 3.06 -30.41 22.05
CA GLN A 34 1.80 -31.17 22.16
C GLN A 34 0.63 -30.37 22.76
N TRP A 35 0.90 -29.26 23.47
CA TRP A 35 -0.11 -28.54 24.27
C TRP A 35 -0.17 -27.02 24.01
N VAL A 36 0.89 -26.47 23.40
CA VAL A 36 1.11 -25.02 23.29
C VAL A 36 0.98 -24.51 21.85
N GLY A 37 0.83 -25.43 20.87
CA GLY A 37 0.75 -25.04 19.46
C GLY A 37 2.06 -24.45 18.93
N VAL A 38 3.22 -24.90 19.47
CA VAL A 38 4.54 -24.58 18.90
C VAL A 38 4.63 -25.25 17.55
N GLY A 39 4.13 -24.58 16.51
CA GLY A 39 4.12 -25.11 15.15
C GLY A 39 5.53 -25.47 14.67
N VAL A 40 5.62 -26.32 13.66
CA VAL A 40 6.87 -26.84 13.07
C VAL A 40 7.86 -25.70 12.76
N VAL A 41 7.35 -24.52 12.39
CA VAL A 41 8.11 -23.29 12.19
C VAL A 41 8.89 -22.83 13.41
N ARG A 42 8.21 -22.66 14.55
CA ARG A 42 8.83 -22.19 15.78
C ARG A 42 9.85 -23.21 16.29
N GLY A 43 9.52 -24.50 16.17
CA GLY A 43 10.44 -25.60 16.49
C GLY A 43 11.70 -25.59 15.60
N THR A 44 11.55 -25.44 14.29
CA THR A 44 12.68 -25.39 13.36
C THR A 44 13.54 -24.14 13.53
N ALA A 45 12.93 -22.97 13.75
CA ALA A 45 13.67 -21.76 14.12
C ALA A 45 14.50 -21.96 15.41
N GLY A 46 13.94 -22.67 16.40
CA GLY A 46 14.67 -23.07 17.60
C GLY A 46 15.87 -23.98 17.29
N VAL A 47 15.68 -25.01 16.47
CA VAL A 47 16.78 -25.91 16.04
C VAL A 47 17.87 -25.13 15.31
N VAL A 48 17.49 -24.22 14.41
CA VAL A 48 18.43 -23.34 13.70
C VAL A 48 19.25 -22.49 14.65
N LEU A 49 18.59 -21.83 15.62
CA LEU A 49 19.25 -21.02 16.64
C LEU A 49 20.23 -21.86 17.47
N ALA A 50 19.84 -23.07 17.86
CA ALA A 50 20.68 -23.99 18.61
C ALA A 50 21.90 -24.47 17.81
N VAL A 51 21.73 -24.82 16.54
CA VAL A 51 22.83 -25.24 15.66
C VAL A 51 23.81 -24.10 15.44
N ALA A 52 23.33 -22.88 15.20
CA ALA A 52 24.18 -21.70 15.07
C ALA A 52 24.96 -21.43 16.36
N GLY A 53 24.30 -21.47 17.52
CA GLY A 53 24.94 -21.33 18.83
C GLY A 53 26.01 -22.40 19.08
N ALA A 54 25.70 -23.66 18.78
CA ALA A 54 26.64 -24.77 18.90
C ALA A 54 27.86 -24.60 17.97
N ALA A 55 27.66 -24.14 16.73
CA ALA A 55 28.75 -23.88 15.79
C ALA A 55 29.68 -22.76 16.29
N VAL A 56 29.11 -21.68 16.83
CA VAL A 56 29.88 -20.58 17.45
C VAL A 56 30.65 -21.08 18.66
N LEU A 57 30.02 -21.87 19.53
CA LEU A 57 30.65 -22.44 20.72
C LEU A 57 31.80 -23.40 20.36
N VAL A 58 31.61 -24.27 19.37
CA VAL A 58 32.66 -25.17 18.87
C VAL A 58 33.84 -24.37 18.30
N ARG A 59 33.56 -23.32 17.52
CA ARG A 59 34.60 -22.44 17.00
C ARG A 59 35.36 -21.74 18.13
N ALA A 60 34.65 -21.22 19.13
CA ALA A 60 35.24 -20.56 20.28
C ALA A 60 36.10 -21.54 21.10
N ALA A 61 35.62 -22.77 21.33
CA ALA A 61 36.35 -23.82 22.02
C ALA A 61 37.64 -24.22 21.29
N ARG A 62 37.57 -24.38 19.95
CA ARG A 62 38.76 -24.65 19.12
C ARG A 62 39.78 -23.53 19.19
N THR A 63 39.32 -22.27 19.14
CA THR A 63 40.20 -21.10 19.22
C THR A 63 40.86 -20.99 20.59
N ALA A 64 40.16 -21.38 21.65
CA ALA A 64 40.66 -21.42 23.02
C ALA A 64 41.47 -22.69 23.36
N GLY A 65 41.64 -23.64 22.42
CA GLY A 65 42.32 -24.91 22.67
C GLY A 65 41.60 -25.86 23.64
N SER A 66 40.33 -25.59 23.95
CA SER A 66 39.58 -26.37 24.95
C SER A 66 38.90 -27.60 24.35
N ARG A 67 38.99 -28.74 25.06
CA ARG A 67 38.35 -30.01 24.69
C ARG A 67 37.09 -30.35 25.50
N THR A 68 36.74 -29.52 26.49
CA THR A 68 35.55 -29.66 27.35
C THR A 68 35.08 -28.30 27.85
N LEU A 69 33.78 -28.16 28.12
CA LEU A 69 33.21 -26.97 28.78
C LEU A 69 33.28 -27.06 30.32
N GLY A 70 33.67 -28.21 30.86
CA GLY A 70 33.61 -28.50 32.29
C GLY A 70 32.17 -28.58 32.85
N PRO A 71 32.02 -28.81 34.16
CA PRO A 71 30.71 -28.90 34.81
C PRO A 71 29.88 -27.61 34.71
N ALA A 72 30.47 -26.45 34.99
CA ALA A 72 29.77 -25.16 34.90
C ALA A 72 29.31 -24.86 33.47
N GLY A 73 30.17 -25.03 32.46
CA GLY A 73 29.75 -24.82 31.07
C GLY A 73 28.72 -25.84 30.56
N SER A 74 28.55 -26.99 31.21
CA SER A 74 27.46 -27.93 30.91
C SER A 74 26.11 -27.39 31.41
N VAL A 75 26.09 -26.74 32.57
CA VAL A 75 24.90 -26.08 33.12
C VAL A 75 24.54 -24.86 32.25
N THR A 76 25.53 -24.05 31.84
CA THR A 76 25.31 -22.96 30.88
C THR A 76 24.79 -23.48 29.53
N LEU A 77 25.27 -24.63 29.04
CA LEU A 77 24.75 -25.25 27.81
C LEU A 77 23.28 -25.67 27.97
N ALA A 78 22.92 -26.27 29.11
CA ALA A 78 21.53 -26.60 29.41
C ALA A 78 20.65 -25.34 29.50
N ARG A 79 21.16 -24.26 30.11
CA ARG A 79 20.49 -22.95 30.14
C ARG A 79 20.28 -22.40 28.73
N GLY A 80 21.29 -22.44 27.88
CA GLY A 80 21.18 -22.02 26.47
C GLY A 80 20.10 -22.79 25.69
N VAL A 81 19.94 -24.09 25.96
CA VAL A 81 18.84 -24.89 25.39
C VAL A 81 17.46 -24.40 25.86
N LEU A 82 17.31 -24.06 27.14
CA LEU A 82 16.08 -23.46 27.65
C LEU A 82 15.79 -22.11 27.00
N VAL A 83 16.81 -21.27 26.81
CA VAL A 83 16.70 -19.96 26.12
C VAL A 83 16.20 -20.14 24.68
N VAL A 84 16.71 -21.17 23.97
CA VAL A 84 16.19 -21.52 22.64
C VAL A 84 14.71 -21.89 22.73
N GLY A 85 14.30 -22.68 23.72
CA GLY A 85 12.89 -22.99 23.98
C GLY A 85 12.04 -21.73 24.20
N VAL A 86 12.49 -20.80 25.06
CA VAL A 86 11.85 -19.50 25.29
C VAL A 86 11.70 -18.71 23.99
N ALA A 87 12.70 -18.72 23.12
CA ALA A 87 12.65 -18.05 21.82
C ALA A 87 11.52 -18.61 20.94
N THR A 88 11.31 -19.93 20.93
CA THR A 88 10.22 -20.55 20.15
C THR A 88 8.83 -20.17 20.64
N LEU A 89 8.69 -19.81 21.91
CA LEU A 89 7.42 -19.46 22.56
C LEU A 89 7.09 -17.97 22.50
N THR A 90 8.00 -17.15 21.96
CA THR A 90 7.87 -15.69 21.93
C THR A 90 6.58 -15.26 21.19
N GLY A 91 5.81 -14.39 21.83
CA GLY A 91 4.56 -13.83 21.29
C GLY A 91 3.34 -14.75 21.39
N LEU A 92 3.46 -15.93 22.02
CA LEU A 92 2.29 -16.77 22.33
C LEU A 92 1.60 -16.30 23.60
N ASP A 93 0.28 -16.49 23.63
CA ASP A 93 -0.57 -16.27 24.80
C ASP A 93 -0.98 -17.57 25.49
N GLY A 94 -1.75 -17.46 26.58
CA GLY A 94 -2.30 -18.60 27.31
C GLY A 94 -1.21 -19.58 27.80
N ALA A 95 -1.36 -20.86 27.44
CA ALA A 95 -0.42 -21.93 27.80
C ALA A 95 1.01 -21.66 27.29
N GLY A 96 1.17 -20.98 26.15
CA GLY A 96 2.49 -20.65 25.61
C GLY A 96 3.24 -19.61 26.41
N ARG A 97 2.53 -18.59 26.90
CA ARG A 97 3.08 -17.61 27.84
C ARG A 97 3.50 -18.28 29.15
N VAL A 98 2.66 -19.18 29.69
CA VAL A 98 2.99 -19.92 30.92
C VAL A 98 4.26 -20.75 30.73
N ALA A 99 4.34 -21.53 29.64
CA ALA A 99 5.52 -22.32 29.32
C ALA A 99 6.78 -21.44 29.16
N LEU A 100 6.66 -20.28 28.49
CA LEU A 100 7.75 -19.33 28.32
C LEU A 100 8.27 -18.84 29.67
N VAL A 101 7.37 -18.40 30.55
CA VAL A 101 7.70 -17.90 31.88
C VAL A 101 8.36 -18.98 32.73
N VAL A 102 7.86 -20.22 32.66
CA VAL A 102 8.45 -21.36 33.38
C VAL A 102 9.87 -21.64 32.89
N LEU A 103 10.08 -21.79 31.58
CA LEU A 103 11.40 -22.06 31.01
C LEU A 103 12.39 -20.92 31.29
N ALA A 104 11.95 -19.67 31.16
CA ALA A 104 12.78 -18.50 31.46
C ALA A 104 13.13 -18.40 32.95
N SER A 105 12.19 -18.72 33.85
CA SER A 105 12.43 -18.75 35.30
C SER A 105 13.43 -19.84 35.67
N VAL A 106 13.29 -21.05 35.10
CA VAL A 106 14.25 -22.15 35.32
C VAL A 106 15.63 -21.75 34.79
N ALA A 107 15.71 -21.13 33.60
CA ALA A 107 16.97 -20.64 33.06
C ALA A 107 17.63 -19.62 34.00
N LEU A 108 16.87 -18.68 34.55
CA LEU A 108 17.36 -17.67 35.49
C LEU A 108 17.83 -18.27 36.82
N VAL A 109 17.16 -19.32 37.32
CA VAL A 109 17.59 -20.03 38.54
C VAL A 109 18.89 -20.80 38.30
N LEU A 110 19.04 -21.44 37.13
CA LEU A 110 20.25 -22.17 36.78
C LEU A 110 21.48 -21.25 36.68
N ASP A 111 21.32 -19.98 36.30
CA ASP A 111 22.41 -18.99 36.30
C ASP A 111 23.05 -18.80 37.67
N VAL A 112 22.26 -18.83 38.74
CA VAL A 112 22.75 -18.74 40.12
C VAL A 112 23.67 -19.92 40.49
N VAL A 113 23.50 -21.07 39.82
CA VAL A 113 24.23 -22.32 40.11
C VAL A 113 25.63 -22.33 39.46
N ASP A 114 25.83 -21.63 38.35
CA ASP A 114 27.08 -21.68 37.56
C ASP A 114 28.30 -21.19 38.34
N GLY A 115 28.17 -20.05 39.03
CA GLY A 115 29.25 -19.48 39.84
C GLY A 115 29.73 -20.40 40.98
N PRO A 116 28.84 -20.92 41.84
CA PRO A 116 29.16 -21.91 42.87
C PRO A 116 29.77 -23.20 42.30
N VAL A 117 29.25 -23.73 41.19
CA VAL A 117 29.78 -24.95 40.56
C VAL A 117 31.19 -24.73 40.04
N ALA A 118 31.44 -23.60 39.35
CA ALA A 118 32.77 -23.26 38.85
C ALA A 118 33.81 -23.13 39.99
N ARG A 119 33.43 -22.50 41.12
CA ARG A 119 34.31 -22.34 42.29
C ARG A 119 34.57 -23.64 43.03
N ARG A 120 33.55 -24.47 43.23
CA ARG A 120 33.68 -25.75 43.96
C ARG A 120 34.43 -26.83 43.17
N THR A 121 34.33 -26.79 41.85
CA THR A 121 35.01 -27.76 40.97
C THR A 121 36.37 -27.27 40.47
N GLY A 122 36.73 -26.01 40.71
CA GLY A 122 37.99 -25.43 40.22
C GLY A 122 38.09 -25.33 38.69
N THR A 123 36.95 -25.27 37.98
CA THR A 123 36.88 -25.36 36.50
C THR A 123 36.60 -24.03 35.80
N ALA A 124 36.87 -22.89 36.44
CA ALA A 124 36.63 -21.58 35.84
C ALA A 124 37.53 -21.33 34.62
N THR A 125 36.93 -20.99 33.47
CA THR A 125 37.65 -20.67 32.23
C THR A 125 37.14 -19.38 31.60
N ALA A 126 37.99 -18.68 30.86
CA ALA A 126 37.60 -17.46 30.12
C ALA A 126 36.55 -17.75 29.03
N LEU A 127 36.63 -18.92 28.40
CA LEU A 127 35.62 -19.39 27.44
C LEU A 127 34.26 -19.58 28.12
N GLY A 128 34.23 -20.27 29.27
CA GLY A 128 33.01 -20.50 30.05
C GLY A 128 32.36 -19.19 30.49
N ALA A 129 33.14 -18.24 31.02
CA ALA A 129 32.63 -16.94 31.45
C ALA A 129 32.06 -16.09 30.30
N ARG A 130 32.64 -16.18 29.09
CA ARG A 130 32.08 -15.52 27.91
C ARG A 130 30.81 -16.21 27.42
N PHE A 131 30.79 -17.54 27.41
CA PHE A 131 29.61 -18.32 27.00
C PHE A 131 28.41 -18.06 27.91
N ASP A 132 28.64 -18.01 29.22
CA ASP A 132 27.68 -17.63 30.26
C ASP A 132 27.08 -16.24 29.98
N MET A 133 27.93 -15.24 29.81
CA MET A 133 27.50 -13.86 29.53
C MET A 133 26.70 -13.72 28.22
N GLU A 134 27.09 -14.40 27.14
CA GLU A 134 26.33 -14.36 25.88
C GLU A 134 24.98 -15.09 25.99
N THR A 135 24.90 -16.14 26.81
CA THR A 135 23.64 -16.86 27.07
C THR A 135 22.65 -15.99 27.83
N ASP A 136 23.12 -15.22 28.82
CA ASP A 136 22.27 -14.24 29.54
C ASP A 136 21.79 -13.12 28.62
N ALA A 137 22.70 -12.56 27.83
CA ALA A 137 22.36 -11.51 26.88
C ALA A 137 21.33 -11.98 25.85
N LEU A 138 21.41 -13.25 25.41
CA LEU A 138 20.41 -13.84 24.52
C LEU A 138 19.05 -14.00 25.22
N LEU A 139 19.02 -14.45 26.48
CA LEU A 139 17.77 -14.56 27.25
C LEU A 139 17.10 -13.18 27.42
N LEU A 140 17.87 -12.15 27.80
CA LEU A 140 17.36 -10.78 27.92
C LEU A 140 16.82 -10.26 26.58
N LEU A 141 17.50 -10.55 25.47
CA LEU A 141 17.03 -10.17 24.13
C LEU A 141 15.68 -10.82 23.81
N VAL A 142 15.60 -12.15 23.95
CA VAL A 142 14.38 -12.91 23.66
C VAL A 142 13.20 -12.42 24.51
N LEU A 143 13.41 -12.25 25.82
CA LEU A 143 12.35 -11.76 26.71
C LEU A 143 11.95 -10.32 26.39
N SER A 144 12.90 -9.44 26.08
CA SER A 144 12.60 -8.06 25.72
C SER A 144 11.79 -7.94 24.42
N VAL A 145 12.06 -8.81 23.44
CA VAL A 145 11.28 -8.92 22.20
C VAL A 145 9.87 -9.43 22.51
N HIS A 146 9.75 -10.47 23.32
CA HIS A 146 8.43 -10.98 23.74
C HIS A 146 7.59 -9.89 24.41
N VAL A 147 8.16 -9.19 25.41
CA VAL A 147 7.48 -8.12 26.14
C VAL A 147 7.10 -6.98 25.20
N ALA A 148 7.97 -6.58 24.27
CA ALA A 148 7.66 -5.53 23.28
C ALA A 148 6.47 -5.92 22.38
N LEU A 149 6.41 -7.17 21.93
CA LEU A 149 5.31 -7.68 21.11
C LEU A 149 3.96 -7.68 21.86
N VAL A 150 3.95 -8.12 23.13
CA VAL A 150 2.69 -8.25 23.89
C VAL A 150 2.22 -6.96 24.58
N SER A 151 3.14 -6.01 24.83
CA SER A 151 2.83 -4.73 25.49
C SER A 151 2.66 -3.55 24.52
N GLY A 152 3.10 -3.69 23.27
CA GLY A 152 3.19 -2.60 22.29
C GLY A 152 4.32 -1.60 22.56
N ALA A 153 5.11 -1.80 23.62
CA ALA A 153 6.21 -0.92 24.00
C ALA A 153 7.51 -1.30 23.28
N GLY A 154 7.65 -0.89 22.02
CA GLY A 154 8.83 -1.23 21.18
C GLY A 154 10.19 -0.85 21.78
N TRP A 155 10.25 0.17 22.64
CA TRP A 155 11.49 0.60 23.30
C TRP A 155 12.07 -0.44 24.27
N VAL A 156 11.26 -1.40 24.73
CA VAL A 156 11.69 -2.46 25.67
C VAL A 156 12.81 -3.32 25.09
N VAL A 157 12.86 -3.47 23.76
CA VAL A 157 13.93 -4.21 23.05
C VAL A 157 15.32 -3.63 23.34
N ALA A 158 15.42 -2.35 23.72
CA ALA A 158 16.68 -1.73 24.12
C ALA A 158 17.36 -2.45 25.31
N LEU A 159 16.57 -3.04 26.23
CA LEU A 159 17.07 -3.82 27.37
C LEU A 159 17.91 -5.02 26.91
N GLY A 160 17.44 -5.71 25.87
CA GLY A 160 18.12 -6.86 25.27
C GLY A 160 19.27 -6.50 24.35
N LEU A 161 19.21 -5.34 23.70
CA LEU A 161 20.22 -4.92 22.70
C LEU A 161 21.48 -4.30 23.30
N MET A 162 21.44 -3.84 24.57
CA MET A 162 22.52 -3.05 25.17
C MET A 162 23.90 -3.74 25.13
N ARG A 163 23.95 -5.05 25.41
CA ARG A 163 25.20 -5.84 25.37
C ARG A 163 25.80 -5.87 23.97
N TYR A 164 24.96 -6.07 22.96
CA TYR A 164 25.38 -6.14 21.56
C TYR A 164 25.78 -4.76 21.04
N ALA A 165 25.07 -3.70 21.47
CA ALA A 165 25.44 -2.32 21.19
C ALA A 165 26.82 -1.98 21.77
N TYR A 166 27.10 -2.37 23.02
CA TYR A 166 28.42 -2.20 23.64
C TYR A 166 29.53 -2.96 22.89
N ALA A 167 29.27 -4.22 22.50
CA ALA A 167 30.22 -5.01 21.71
C ALA A 167 30.48 -4.41 20.32
N ALA A 168 29.44 -3.89 19.67
CA ALA A 168 29.56 -3.24 18.36
C ALA A 168 30.33 -1.92 18.47
N ALA A 169 30.07 -1.14 19.53
CA ALA A 169 30.79 0.09 19.84
C ALA A 169 32.29 -0.17 20.01
N GLY A 170 32.68 -1.26 20.70
CA GLY A 170 34.07 -1.68 20.86
C GLY A 170 34.85 -1.84 19.56
N ARG A 171 34.21 -2.37 18.51
CA ARG A 171 34.85 -2.52 17.18
C ARG A 171 35.19 -1.19 16.50
N VAL A 172 34.45 -0.14 16.83
CA VAL A 172 34.58 1.22 16.25
C VAL A 172 35.43 2.13 17.15
N LEU A 173 35.32 1.93 18.46
CA LEU A 173 35.99 2.66 19.52
C LEU A 173 36.87 1.64 20.28
N PRO A 174 38.08 1.29 19.77
CA PRO A 174 38.88 0.19 20.33
C PRO A 174 39.28 0.38 21.80
N TRP A 175 39.21 1.60 22.32
CA TRP A 175 39.45 1.88 23.74
C TRP A 175 38.40 1.24 24.67
N LEU A 176 37.22 0.87 24.14
CA LEU A 176 36.18 0.12 24.85
C LEU A 176 36.45 -1.40 24.94
N ASP A 177 37.34 -1.98 24.12
CA ASP A 177 37.51 -3.44 23.98
C ASP A 177 38.36 -4.12 25.10
N GLY A 178 38.70 -3.41 26.17
CA GLY A 178 39.52 -3.96 27.26
C GLY A 178 38.74 -4.50 28.44
N ASP A 179 39.43 -5.20 29.33
CA ASP A 179 38.81 -5.82 30.52
C ASP A 179 38.16 -4.78 31.44
N LEU A 180 37.05 -5.20 32.05
CA LEU A 180 36.29 -4.41 33.03
C LEU A 180 36.50 -4.96 34.44
N PRO A 181 36.58 -4.09 35.46
CA PRO A 181 36.70 -4.52 36.84
C PRO A 181 35.43 -5.26 37.28
N VAL A 182 35.60 -6.30 38.10
CA VAL A 182 34.48 -7.06 38.68
C VAL A 182 33.71 -6.16 39.64
N ARG A 183 32.49 -5.75 39.27
CA ARG A 183 31.62 -4.89 40.09
C ARG A 183 30.36 -5.64 40.53
N ARG A 184 30.07 -5.60 41.84
CA ARG A 184 28.85 -6.20 42.41
C ARG A 184 27.59 -5.53 41.86
N SER A 185 27.61 -4.21 41.67
CA SER A 185 26.48 -3.45 41.11
C SER A 185 26.10 -3.91 39.70
N ALA A 186 27.08 -4.16 38.82
CA ALA A 186 26.82 -4.65 37.46
C ALA A 186 26.13 -6.02 37.46
N LYS A 187 26.54 -6.93 38.37
CA LYS A 187 25.89 -8.24 38.54
C LYS A 187 24.46 -8.11 39.04
N VAL A 188 24.21 -7.23 40.01
CA VAL A 188 22.86 -6.95 40.53
C VAL A 188 21.96 -6.39 39.42
N VAL A 189 22.45 -5.40 38.67
CA VAL A 189 21.67 -4.79 37.56
C VAL A 189 21.32 -5.84 36.51
N ALA A 190 22.26 -6.71 36.12
CA ALA A 190 22.01 -7.78 35.17
C ALA A 190 20.95 -8.78 35.66
N ALA A 191 21.06 -9.22 36.92
CA ALA A 191 20.07 -10.12 37.53
C ALA A 191 18.67 -9.49 37.60
N VAL A 192 18.59 -8.21 37.97
CA VAL A 192 17.33 -7.46 38.00
C VAL A 192 16.68 -7.40 36.61
N GLN A 193 17.46 -7.27 35.53
CA GLN A 193 16.87 -7.27 34.18
C GLN A 193 16.13 -8.57 33.88
N GLY A 194 16.73 -9.72 34.21
CA GLY A 194 16.12 -11.03 34.01
C GLY A 194 14.80 -11.16 34.77
N VAL A 195 14.80 -10.80 36.06
CA VAL A 195 13.59 -10.84 36.90
C VAL A 195 12.49 -9.93 36.36
N VAL A 196 12.81 -8.67 36.07
CA VAL A 196 11.83 -7.69 35.59
C VAL A 196 11.23 -8.13 34.25
N LEU A 197 12.03 -8.65 33.33
CA LEU A 197 11.55 -9.12 32.03
C LEU A 197 10.69 -10.39 32.15
N VAL A 198 11.02 -11.32 33.06
CA VAL A 198 10.17 -12.50 33.32
C VAL A 198 8.84 -12.10 33.94
N VAL A 199 8.84 -11.17 34.90
CA VAL A 199 7.61 -10.65 35.53
C VAL A 199 6.74 -9.90 34.52
N ALA A 200 7.34 -9.08 33.65
CA ALA A 200 6.63 -8.40 32.57
C ALA A 200 6.08 -9.40 31.54
N ALA A 201 6.85 -10.42 31.17
CA ALA A 201 6.40 -11.50 30.28
C ALA A 201 5.20 -12.27 30.86
N ALA A 202 5.13 -12.41 32.19
CA ALA A 202 4.00 -13.06 32.86
C ALA A 202 2.70 -12.24 32.86
N ARG A 203 2.76 -10.93 32.56
CA ARG A 203 1.60 -10.02 32.49
C ARG A 203 0.77 -9.98 33.79
N VAL A 204 1.46 -10.09 34.93
CA VAL A 204 0.85 -10.09 36.26
C VAL A 204 0.71 -8.69 36.88
N LEU A 205 1.33 -7.67 36.28
CA LEU A 205 1.34 -6.30 36.79
C LEU A 205 0.36 -5.39 36.03
N PRO A 206 -0.22 -4.36 36.68
CA PRO A 206 -0.95 -3.30 35.99
C PRO A 206 -0.05 -2.56 34.99
N GLY A 207 -0.59 -2.15 33.84
CA GLY A 207 0.21 -1.60 32.74
C GLY A 207 1.03 -0.34 33.07
N LEU A 208 0.62 0.49 34.04
CA LEU A 208 1.43 1.61 34.50
C LEU A 208 2.66 1.16 35.33
N VAL A 209 2.45 0.18 36.22
CA VAL A 209 3.50 -0.39 37.08
C VAL A 209 4.51 -1.17 36.25
N GLU A 210 4.04 -1.97 35.29
CA GLU A 210 4.91 -2.70 34.34
C GLU A 210 5.82 -1.73 33.56
N ARG A 211 5.25 -0.67 32.98
CA ARG A 211 6.03 0.35 32.24
C ARG A 211 7.03 1.07 33.12
N ALA A 212 6.65 1.44 34.35
CA ALA A 212 7.55 2.06 35.30
C ALA A 212 8.72 1.12 35.68
N ALA A 213 8.43 -0.16 35.94
CA ALA A 213 9.45 -1.16 36.26
C ALA A 213 10.43 -1.37 35.10
N LEU A 214 9.93 -1.49 33.86
CA LEU A 214 10.76 -1.61 32.65
C LEU A 214 11.61 -0.35 32.41
N ALA A 215 11.07 0.84 32.66
CA ALA A 215 11.80 2.09 32.50
C ALA A 215 12.92 2.24 33.54
N LEU A 216 12.65 1.87 34.79
CA LEU A 216 13.65 1.83 35.86
C LEU A 216 14.74 0.79 35.57
N ALA A 217 14.36 -0.37 35.04
CA ALA A 217 15.29 -1.41 34.62
C ALA A 217 16.22 -0.89 33.51
N LEU A 218 15.68 -0.18 32.52
CA LEU A 218 16.45 0.45 31.45
C LEU A 218 17.37 1.55 31.97
N ALA A 219 16.89 2.40 32.89
CA ALA A 219 17.72 3.43 33.51
C ALA A 219 18.90 2.82 34.30
N ALA A 220 18.66 1.75 35.07
CA ALA A 220 19.70 1.03 35.79
C ALA A 220 20.72 0.39 34.83
N LEU A 221 20.26 -0.16 33.70
CA LEU A 221 21.11 -0.74 32.66
C LEU A 221 21.98 0.33 31.98
N LEU A 222 21.38 1.48 31.62
CA LEU A 222 22.08 2.64 31.07
C LEU A 222 23.14 3.17 32.04
N TRP A 223 22.83 3.24 33.33
CA TRP A 223 23.80 3.61 34.35
C TRP A 223 24.95 2.59 34.47
N SER A 224 24.64 1.29 34.46
CA SER A 224 25.66 0.21 34.52
C SER A 224 26.59 0.22 33.30
N PHE A 225 26.05 0.33 32.09
CA PHE A 225 26.86 0.44 30.88
C PHE A 225 27.58 1.79 30.80
N GLY A 226 26.94 2.90 31.18
CA GLY A 226 27.54 4.23 31.24
C GLY A 226 28.73 4.30 32.19
N THR A 227 28.64 3.68 33.36
CA THR A 227 29.79 3.57 34.29
C THR A 227 30.88 2.65 33.76
N SER A 228 30.55 1.66 32.93
CA SER A 228 31.54 0.83 32.21
C SER A 228 32.29 1.66 31.16
N VAL A 229 31.55 2.41 30.34
CA VAL A 229 32.10 3.34 29.34
C VAL A 229 32.98 4.40 30.00
N ALA A 230 32.49 5.06 31.07
CA ALA A 230 33.24 6.09 31.78
C ALA A 230 34.52 5.55 32.44
N HIS A 231 34.51 4.32 32.95
CA HIS A 231 35.72 3.68 33.47
C HIS A 231 36.74 3.43 32.35
N ARG A 232 36.30 2.83 31.22
CA ARG A 232 37.17 2.59 30.06
C ARG A 232 37.74 3.90 29.50
N TRP A 233 36.93 4.96 29.48
CA TRP A 233 37.37 6.30 29.07
C TRP A 233 38.50 6.83 29.97
N ARG A 234 38.39 6.70 31.29
CA ARG A 234 39.45 7.16 32.21
C ARG A 234 40.74 6.35 32.12
N VAL A 235 40.63 5.05 31.84
CA VAL A 235 41.79 4.12 31.79
C VAL A 235 42.50 4.17 30.44
N ALA A 236 41.78 4.49 29.36
CA ALA A 236 42.38 4.61 28.04
C ALA A 236 43.18 5.91 27.92
N GLY A 237 44.49 5.81 27.67
CA GLY A 237 45.34 6.98 27.42
C GLY A 237 45.08 7.66 26.07
N GLU A 238 44.50 6.93 25.11
CA GLU A 238 44.07 7.43 23.81
C GLU A 238 42.66 6.95 23.47
N HIS A 239 41.91 7.76 22.73
CA HIS A 239 40.55 7.45 22.30
C HIS A 239 40.42 7.33 20.77
N PRO A 240 41.13 6.38 20.13
CA PRO A 240 41.09 6.25 18.68
C PRO A 240 39.68 5.92 18.21
N PHE A 241 39.20 6.64 17.19
CA PHE A 241 37.92 6.37 16.52
C PHE A 241 38.17 5.86 15.10
N ARG A 242 37.71 4.64 14.81
CA ARG A 242 37.85 4.02 13.48
C ARG A 242 36.77 4.54 12.52
N ARG A 243 36.87 5.82 12.10
CA ARG A 243 35.92 6.50 11.17
C ARG A 243 35.56 5.65 9.95
N ARG A 244 36.56 5.04 9.31
CA ARG A 244 36.37 4.19 8.13
C ARG A 244 35.55 2.93 8.43
N ALA A 245 35.72 2.31 9.60
CA ALA A 245 34.95 1.14 10.02
C ALA A 245 33.51 1.50 10.34
N ALA A 246 33.29 2.64 11.03
CA ALA A 246 31.94 3.16 11.30
C ALA A 246 31.18 3.46 10.01
N ALA A 247 31.80 4.22 9.10
CA ALA A 247 31.20 4.55 7.80
C ALA A 247 30.91 3.29 6.98
N ALA A 248 31.84 2.32 6.94
CA ALA A 248 31.61 1.05 6.26
C ALA A 248 30.47 0.23 6.90
N GLY A 249 30.32 0.27 8.23
CA GLY A 249 29.20 -0.36 8.94
C GLY A 249 27.86 0.27 8.55
N LEU A 250 27.74 1.59 8.69
CA LEU A 250 26.54 2.36 8.34
C LEU A 250 26.13 2.15 6.88
N LEU A 251 27.09 2.21 5.96
CA LEU A 251 26.86 1.94 4.55
C LEU A 251 26.36 0.51 4.26
N THR A 252 26.80 -0.46 5.06
CA THR A 252 26.31 -1.85 4.93
C THR A 252 24.88 -1.96 5.47
N VAL A 253 24.58 -1.32 6.58
CA VAL A 253 23.20 -1.25 7.12
C VAL A 253 22.28 -0.58 6.12
N ALA A 254 22.66 0.56 5.55
CA ALA A 254 21.89 1.25 4.51
C ALA A 254 21.67 0.37 3.27
N ALA A 255 22.68 -0.40 2.84
CA ALA A 255 22.54 -1.35 1.74
C ALA A 255 21.55 -2.49 2.06
N VAL A 256 21.60 -3.04 3.29
CA VAL A 256 20.64 -4.06 3.74
C VAL A 256 19.23 -3.50 3.80
N VAL A 257 19.05 -2.30 4.35
CA VAL A 257 17.74 -1.64 4.45
C VAL A 257 17.17 -1.33 3.07
N LEU A 258 17.98 -0.83 2.13
CA LEU A 258 17.53 -0.55 0.77
C LEU A 258 17.10 -1.83 0.03
N VAL A 259 17.96 -2.86 0.03
CA VAL A 259 17.68 -4.12 -0.68
C VAL A 259 16.51 -4.87 -0.03
N GLY A 260 16.53 -5.01 1.30
CA GLY A 260 15.45 -5.65 2.05
C GLY A 260 14.13 -4.89 1.94
N GLY A 261 14.19 -3.56 2.02
CA GLY A 261 13.03 -2.68 1.86
C GLY A 261 12.35 -2.88 0.51
N ILE A 262 13.08 -2.87 -0.60
CA ILE A 262 12.50 -3.09 -1.94
C ILE A 262 11.91 -4.51 -2.08
N LEU A 263 12.64 -5.53 -1.60
CA LEU A 263 12.19 -6.91 -1.70
C LEU A 263 10.86 -7.13 -0.96
N VAL A 264 10.71 -6.52 0.21
CA VAL A 264 9.58 -6.73 1.11
C VAL A 264 8.46 -5.69 0.93
N LEU A 265 8.73 -4.57 0.23
CA LEU A 265 7.74 -3.53 -0.04
C LEU A 265 6.46 -4.12 -0.64
N PRO A 266 5.30 -3.98 0.02
CA PRO A 266 4.02 -4.39 -0.53
C PRO A 266 3.63 -3.53 -1.74
N THR A 267 2.90 -4.13 -2.68
CA THR A 267 2.25 -3.41 -3.78
C THR A 267 0.88 -2.86 -3.40
N ASP A 268 0.32 -3.34 -2.28
CA ASP A 268 -1.00 -2.94 -1.80
C ASP A 268 -0.87 -1.92 -0.66
N PRO A 269 -1.49 -0.73 -0.78
CA PRO A 269 -1.49 0.27 0.29
C PRO A 269 -2.02 -0.27 1.62
N LEU A 270 -3.01 -1.16 1.61
CA LEU A 270 -3.60 -1.73 2.83
C LEU A 270 -2.65 -2.70 3.54
N ALA A 271 -1.64 -3.21 2.83
CA ALA A 271 -0.65 -4.13 3.37
C ALA A 271 0.60 -3.41 3.94
N LEU A 272 0.63 -2.07 3.97
CA LEU A 272 1.73 -1.26 4.53
C LEU A 272 1.75 -1.27 6.07
N GLU A 273 1.78 -2.45 6.66
CA GLU A 273 1.93 -2.63 8.11
C GLU A 273 3.40 -2.84 8.50
N PRO A 274 3.82 -2.49 9.72
CA PRO A 274 5.16 -2.82 10.22
C PRO A 274 5.50 -4.32 10.14
N SER A 275 4.48 -5.17 10.25
CA SER A 275 4.57 -6.63 10.12
C SER A 275 5.04 -7.08 8.74
N ALA A 276 4.69 -6.33 7.68
CA ALA A 276 5.12 -6.62 6.32
C ALA A 276 6.65 -6.61 6.20
N PHE A 277 7.34 -5.68 6.89
CA PHE A 277 8.79 -5.50 6.83
C PHE A 277 9.61 -6.53 7.61
N VAL A 278 8.96 -7.45 8.33
CA VAL A 278 9.63 -8.52 9.11
C VAL A 278 9.78 -9.82 8.29
N ARG A 279 9.18 -9.88 7.10
CA ARG A 279 9.23 -11.06 6.23
C ARG A 279 10.65 -11.35 5.75
N LEU A 280 10.98 -12.63 5.61
CA LEU A 280 12.24 -13.08 5.01
C LEU A 280 12.02 -13.40 3.52
N PRO A 281 12.45 -12.52 2.59
CA PRO A 281 12.34 -12.78 1.16
C PRO A 281 13.34 -13.87 0.75
N ILE A 282 12.86 -14.94 0.12
CA ILE A 282 13.71 -16.04 -0.35
C ILE A 282 14.77 -15.54 -1.35
N GLU A 283 14.45 -14.49 -2.09
CA GLU A 283 15.32 -13.81 -3.06
C GLU A 283 16.60 -13.28 -2.40
N ALA A 284 16.50 -12.76 -1.16
CA ALA A 284 17.68 -12.31 -0.42
C ALA A 284 18.58 -13.49 -0.03
N VAL A 285 17.98 -14.61 0.37
CA VAL A 285 18.71 -15.83 0.78
C VAL A 285 19.42 -16.45 -0.41
N VAL A 286 18.71 -16.65 -1.53
CA VAL A 286 19.26 -17.20 -2.77
C VAL A 286 20.30 -16.26 -3.36
N GLY A 287 20.01 -14.96 -3.42
CA GLY A 287 20.95 -13.94 -3.90
C GLY A 287 22.25 -13.92 -3.10
N ALA A 288 22.18 -14.00 -1.77
CA ALA A 288 23.36 -14.08 -0.92
C ALA A 288 24.18 -15.35 -1.18
N ALA A 289 23.53 -16.51 -1.36
CA ALA A 289 24.21 -17.77 -1.67
C ALA A 289 24.91 -17.72 -3.04
N VAL A 290 24.20 -17.30 -4.09
CA VAL A 290 24.75 -17.19 -5.46
C VAL A 290 25.93 -16.24 -5.49
N LEU A 291 25.79 -15.04 -4.92
CA LEU A 291 26.87 -14.05 -4.89
C LEU A 291 28.06 -14.50 -4.03
N ALA A 292 27.87 -15.36 -3.03
CA ALA A 292 28.96 -15.91 -2.23
C ALA A 292 29.82 -16.94 -2.99
N VAL A 293 29.23 -17.68 -3.94
CA VAL A 293 29.94 -18.72 -4.72
C VAL A 293 30.64 -18.14 -5.95
N LEU A 294 30.09 -17.08 -6.55
CA LEU A 294 30.59 -16.54 -7.81
C LEU A 294 32.02 -15.94 -7.71
N PRO A 295 32.89 -16.19 -8.73
CA PRO A 295 34.17 -15.50 -8.87
C PRO A 295 34.04 -13.98 -8.98
N ALA A 296 35.11 -13.23 -8.72
CA ALA A 296 35.03 -11.78 -8.54
C ALA A 296 34.43 -11.00 -9.73
N ARG A 297 34.81 -11.35 -10.96
CA ARG A 297 34.30 -10.71 -12.19
C ARG A 297 32.81 -11.01 -12.44
N PRO A 298 32.38 -12.28 -12.57
CA PRO A 298 30.97 -12.60 -12.79
C PRO A 298 30.08 -12.16 -11.62
N ARG A 299 30.57 -12.23 -10.37
CA ARG A 299 29.84 -11.73 -9.21
C ARG A 299 29.48 -10.26 -9.33
N ARG A 300 30.41 -9.41 -9.79
CA ARG A 300 30.16 -7.98 -9.95
C ARG A 300 29.10 -7.73 -11.03
N VAL A 301 29.17 -8.44 -12.15
CA VAL A 301 28.19 -8.34 -13.24
C VAL A 301 26.81 -8.78 -12.75
N VAL A 302 26.71 -9.97 -12.15
CA VAL A 302 25.46 -10.51 -11.62
C VAL A 302 24.87 -9.60 -10.54
N ALA A 303 25.70 -9.07 -9.63
CA ALA A 303 25.23 -8.17 -8.59
C ALA A 303 24.70 -6.83 -9.14
N VAL A 304 25.36 -6.25 -10.14
CA VAL A 304 24.90 -5.02 -10.79
C VAL A 304 23.58 -5.27 -11.53
N LEU A 305 23.51 -6.35 -12.32
CA LEU A 305 22.28 -6.72 -13.04
C LEU A 305 21.13 -7.00 -12.06
N ALA A 306 21.37 -7.78 -11.01
CA ALA A 306 20.37 -8.08 -9.99
C ALA A 306 19.90 -6.80 -9.27
N GLY A 307 20.82 -5.87 -8.96
CA GLY A 307 20.45 -4.60 -8.34
C GLY A 307 19.69 -3.66 -9.28
N VAL A 308 19.99 -3.65 -10.58
CA VAL A 308 19.21 -2.92 -11.60
C VAL A 308 17.80 -3.50 -11.71
N VAL A 309 17.67 -4.82 -11.85
CA VAL A 309 16.36 -5.50 -11.90
C VAL A 309 15.57 -5.22 -10.62
N LEU A 310 16.20 -5.33 -9.45
CA LEU A 310 15.55 -5.05 -8.17
C LEU A 310 15.08 -3.59 -8.08
N ALA A 311 15.89 -2.63 -8.53
CA ALA A 311 15.48 -1.22 -8.56
C ALA A 311 14.32 -0.97 -9.53
N LEU A 312 14.29 -1.60 -10.71
CA LEU A 312 13.16 -1.52 -11.63
C LEU A 312 11.88 -2.09 -11.00
N VAL A 313 11.97 -3.25 -10.33
CA VAL A 313 10.86 -3.81 -9.55
C VAL A 313 10.42 -2.83 -8.46
N GLY A 314 11.35 -2.19 -7.76
CA GLY A 314 11.06 -1.17 -6.75
C GLY A 314 10.31 0.04 -7.33
N VAL A 315 10.70 0.54 -8.50
CA VAL A 315 9.98 1.61 -9.21
C VAL A 315 8.56 1.15 -9.55
N LEU A 316 8.40 -0.05 -10.09
CA LEU A 316 7.08 -0.59 -10.41
C LEU A 316 6.20 -0.75 -9.17
N LYS A 317 6.75 -1.23 -8.04
CA LYS A 317 6.02 -1.31 -6.76
C LYS A 317 5.55 0.06 -6.28
N LEU A 318 6.38 1.08 -6.39
CA LEU A 318 6.01 2.46 -6.03
C LEU A 318 4.92 3.02 -6.96
N LEU A 319 4.99 2.71 -8.25
CA LEU A 319 3.95 3.08 -9.21
C LEU A 319 2.64 2.32 -8.94
N ASP A 320 2.70 1.01 -8.70
CA ASP A 320 1.54 0.20 -8.32
C ASP A 320 0.87 0.73 -7.05
N LEU A 321 1.67 1.13 -6.05
CA LEU A 321 1.16 1.73 -4.82
C LEU A 321 0.39 3.03 -5.12
N GLY A 322 0.97 3.92 -5.93
CA GLY A 322 0.29 5.14 -6.37
C GLY A 322 -0.99 4.82 -7.16
N PHE A 323 -0.91 3.98 -8.18
CA PHE A 323 -2.05 3.64 -9.03
C PHE A 323 -3.18 2.96 -8.25
N ARG A 324 -2.89 2.10 -7.27
CA ARG A 324 -3.94 1.52 -6.42
C ARG A 324 -4.56 2.56 -5.48
N THR A 325 -3.77 3.48 -4.93
CA THR A 325 -4.29 4.58 -4.12
C THR A 325 -5.21 5.50 -4.93
N PHE A 326 -4.84 5.80 -6.18
CA PHE A 326 -5.50 6.83 -6.99
C PHE A 326 -6.59 6.32 -7.93
N LEU A 327 -6.32 5.20 -8.59
CA LEU A 327 -7.08 4.68 -9.72
C LEU A 327 -7.66 3.29 -9.45
N ASP A 328 -7.48 2.76 -8.24
CA ASP A 328 -7.97 1.44 -7.81
C ASP A 328 -7.55 0.30 -8.77
N ARG A 329 -6.36 0.40 -9.34
CA ARG A 329 -5.78 -0.63 -10.23
C ARG A 329 -4.26 -0.61 -10.20
N PRO A 330 -3.56 -1.68 -10.62
CA PRO A 330 -2.11 -1.63 -10.78
C PRO A 330 -1.68 -0.76 -11.99
N PHE A 331 -0.41 -0.35 -12.00
CA PHE A 331 0.18 0.39 -13.12
C PHE A 331 0.52 -0.56 -14.27
N ASP A 332 0.17 -0.21 -15.50
CA ASP A 332 0.58 -0.91 -16.72
C ASP A 332 1.62 -0.09 -17.51
N PRO A 333 2.88 -0.56 -17.68
CA PRO A 333 3.93 0.24 -18.32
C PRO A 333 3.69 0.47 -19.83
N VAL A 334 2.82 -0.32 -20.45
CA VAL A 334 2.55 -0.28 -21.88
C VAL A 334 1.42 0.73 -22.16
N SER A 335 0.28 0.57 -21.51
CA SER A 335 -0.89 1.44 -21.73
C SER A 335 -0.79 2.78 -20.98
N ASP A 336 -0.24 2.78 -19.76
CA ASP A 336 -0.24 3.98 -18.89
C ASP A 336 0.91 4.95 -19.16
N ARG A 337 1.79 4.67 -20.13
CA ARG A 337 2.88 5.58 -20.51
C ARG A 337 2.39 6.99 -20.87
N VAL A 338 1.17 7.09 -21.42
CA VAL A 338 0.53 8.36 -21.78
C VAL A 338 0.16 9.16 -20.53
N LEU A 339 -0.18 8.48 -19.42
CA LEU A 339 -0.50 9.13 -18.16
C LEU A 339 0.70 9.88 -17.55
N LEU A 340 1.94 9.54 -17.93
CA LEU A 340 3.12 10.32 -17.53
C LEU A 340 3.09 11.74 -18.12
N GLY A 341 2.57 11.88 -19.34
CA GLY A 341 2.32 13.19 -19.96
C GLY A 341 1.24 13.96 -19.20
N ASN A 342 0.12 13.31 -18.91
CA ASN A 342 -0.97 13.89 -18.13
C ASN A 342 -0.51 14.32 -16.73
N ALA A 343 0.32 13.53 -16.06
CA ALA A 343 0.90 13.86 -14.76
C ALA A 343 1.80 15.10 -14.83
N ARG A 344 2.61 15.24 -15.89
CA ARG A 344 3.42 16.44 -16.11
C ARG A 344 2.54 17.68 -16.34
N GLU A 345 1.49 17.55 -17.14
CA GLU A 345 0.52 18.63 -17.39
C GLU A 345 -0.19 19.05 -16.11
N PHE A 346 -0.59 18.09 -15.28
CA PHE A 346 -1.14 18.35 -13.97
C PHE A 346 -0.18 19.19 -13.09
N VAL A 347 1.10 18.79 -13.01
CA VAL A 347 2.11 19.56 -12.28
C VAL A 347 2.32 20.94 -12.91
N GLN A 348 2.24 21.05 -14.23
CA GLN A 348 2.32 22.34 -14.93
C GLN A 348 1.15 23.25 -14.60
N GLY A 349 -0.08 22.71 -14.51
CA GLY A 349 -1.26 23.46 -14.11
C GLY A 349 -1.18 23.95 -12.66
N ALA A 350 -0.62 23.13 -11.76
CA ALA A 350 -0.51 23.46 -10.34
C ALA A 350 0.70 24.36 -10.00
N ALA A 351 1.86 24.12 -10.60
CA ALA A 351 3.14 24.72 -10.22
C ALA A 351 3.86 25.48 -11.37
N GLY A 352 3.21 25.60 -12.53
CA GLY A 352 3.77 26.26 -13.71
C GLY A 352 4.80 25.41 -14.47
N ALA A 353 5.25 25.92 -15.63
CA ALA A 353 6.16 25.19 -16.52
C ALA A 353 7.51 24.86 -15.87
N ALA A 354 8.08 25.79 -15.09
CA ALA A 354 9.33 25.57 -14.37
C ALA A 354 9.19 24.46 -13.31
N GLY A 355 8.05 24.44 -12.59
CA GLY A 355 7.73 23.39 -11.62
C GLY A 355 7.63 22.01 -12.28
N ALA A 356 6.95 21.91 -13.43
CA ALA A 356 6.85 20.66 -14.18
C ALA A 356 8.20 20.13 -14.69
N VAL A 357 9.08 21.02 -15.18
CA VAL A 357 10.44 20.64 -15.59
C VAL A 357 11.26 20.17 -14.39
N ALA A 358 11.23 20.90 -13.27
CA ALA A 358 11.93 20.53 -12.05
C ALA A 358 11.45 19.17 -11.51
N ALA A 359 10.13 18.93 -11.49
CA ALA A 359 9.55 17.66 -11.07
C ALA A 359 9.98 16.51 -12.00
N THR A 360 10.00 16.74 -13.32
CA THR A 360 10.45 15.72 -14.29
C THR A 360 11.92 15.37 -14.09
N ILE A 361 12.80 16.37 -13.94
CA ILE A 361 14.23 16.17 -13.67
C ILE A 361 14.41 15.44 -12.32
N GLY A 362 13.66 15.84 -11.29
CA GLY A 362 13.67 15.21 -9.99
C GLY A 362 13.27 13.73 -10.05
N ALA A 363 12.21 13.39 -10.79
CA ALA A 363 11.76 12.02 -10.98
C ALA A 363 12.81 11.17 -11.72
N VAL A 364 13.38 11.68 -12.81
CA VAL A 364 14.45 10.98 -13.56
C VAL A 364 15.68 10.78 -12.69
N ALA A 365 16.10 11.81 -11.93
CA ALA A 365 17.23 11.71 -11.02
C ALA A 365 16.97 10.74 -9.87
N ALA A 366 15.75 10.68 -9.33
CA ALA A 366 15.36 9.73 -8.29
C ALA A 366 15.41 8.28 -8.81
N VAL A 367 14.88 8.02 -10.01
CA VAL A 367 14.94 6.69 -10.65
C VAL A 367 16.39 6.28 -10.93
N ALA A 368 17.20 7.17 -11.52
CA ALA A 368 18.61 6.92 -11.76
C ALA A 368 19.40 6.68 -10.46
N GLY A 369 19.12 7.49 -9.44
CA GLY A 369 19.70 7.36 -8.10
C GLY A 369 19.36 6.03 -7.46
N LEU A 370 18.10 5.58 -7.54
CA LEU A 370 17.65 4.29 -7.04
C LEU A 370 18.34 3.12 -7.77
N LEU A 371 18.46 3.19 -9.09
CA LEU A 371 19.16 2.19 -9.91
C LEU A 371 20.63 2.05 -9.48
N VAL A 372 21.34 3.18 -9.38
CA VAL A 372 22.76 3.20 -8.99
C VAL A 372 22.95 2.75 -7.54
N ALA A 373 22.14 3.26 -6.62
CA ALA A 373 22.23 2.92 -5.20
C ALA A 373 21.96 1.44 -4.95
N THR A 374 20.95 0.86 -5.62
CA THR A 374 20.58 -0.55 -5.46
C THR A 374 21.61 -1.47 -6.12
N ALA A 375 22.09 -1.14 -7.33
CA ALA A 375 23.19 -1.86 -7.97
C ALA A 375 24.46 -1.86 -7.11
N TRP A 376 24.80 -0.72 -6.52
CA TRP A 376 25.93 -0.60 -5.60
C TRP A 376 25.71 -1.39 -4.30
N ALA A 377 24.51 -1.33 -3.72
CA ALA A 377 24.15 -2.03 -2.50
C ALA A 377 24.28 -3.55 -2.68
N VAL A 378 23.70 -4.11 -3.75
CA VAL A 378 23.80 -5.54 -4.07
C VAL A 378 25.26 -5.95 -4.34
N ALA A 379 26.03 -5.13 -5.06
CA ALA A 379 27.46 -5.39 -5.28
C ALA A 379 28.28 -5.39 -3.98
N ARG A 380 27.99 -4.46 -3.06
CA ARG A 380 28.61 -4.39 -1.74
C ARG A 380 28.28 -5.63 -0.91
N LEU A 381 27.00 -5.98 -0.82
CA LEU A 381 26.52 -7.13 -0.05
C LEU A 381 27.07 -8.45 -0.62
N GLY A 382 27.08 -8.60 -1.95
CA GLY A 382 27.69 -9.75 -2.63
C GLY A 382 29.19 -9.85 -2.37
N GLY A 383 29.90 -8.72 -2.36
CA GLY A 383 31.31 -8.68 -1.97
C GLY A 383 31.56 -9.12 -0.53
N LEU A 384 30.69 -8.74 0.40
CA LEU A 384 30.77 -9.14 1.81
C LEU A 384 30.43 -10.62 1.99
N ALA A 385 29.38 -11.10 1.33
CA ALA A 385 28.96 -12.50 1.29
C ALA A 385 30.10 -13.41 0.82
N ALA A 386 30.79 -13.03 -0.26
CA ALA A 386 31.93 -13.79 -0.78
C ALA A 386 33.14 -13.77 0.17
N ARG A 387 33.43 -12.63 0.83
CA ARG A 387 34.52 -12.53 1.83
C ARG A 387 34.25 -13.42 3.05
N HIS A 388 33.00 -13.58 3.43
CA HIS A 388 32.57 -14.38 4.60
C HIS A 388 31.87 -15.68 4.21
N ARG A 389 32.23 -16.27 3.04
CA ARG A 389 31.60 -17.48 2.48
C ARG A 389 31.43 -18.65 3.47
N ALA A 390 32.38 -18.83 4.38
CA ALA A 390 32.37 -19.90 5.38
C ALA A 390 31.24 -19.74 6.42
N VAL A 391 30.67 -18.53 6.53
CA VAL A 391 29.51 -18.22 7.38
C VAL A 391 28.27 -18.03 6.51
N THR A 392 28.41 -17.35 5.36
CA THR A 392 27.27 -17.02 4.49
C THR A 392 26.61 -18.25 3.88
N LEU A 393 27.36 -19.24 3.38
CA LEU A 393 26.75 -20.41 2.72
C LEU A 393 25.99 -21.31 3.70
N PRO A 394 26.55 -21.69 4.87
CA PRO A 394 25.77 -22.43 5.87
C PRO A 394 24.58 -21.62 6.38
N GLY A 395 24.75 -20.31 6.61
CA GLY A 395 23.66 -19.44 7.05
C GLY A 395 22.53 -19.35 6.02
N ALA A 396 22.86 -19.20 4.74
CA ALA A 396 21.86 -19.18 3.66
C ALA A 396 21.15 -20.53 3.51
N ALA A 397 21.85 -21.66 3.61
CA ALA A 397 21.24 -22.99 3.58
C ALA A 397 20.26 -23.19 4.74
N VAL A 398 20.64 -22.75 5.94
CA VAL A 398 19.80 -22.79 7.14
C VAL A 398 18.56 -21.90 6.99
N LEU A 399 18.73 -20.67 6.49
CA LEU A 399 17.62 -19.75 6.23
C LEU A 399 16.69 -20.26 5.13
N ALA A 400 17.23 -20.88 4.07
CA ALA A 400 16.44 -21.48 2.99
C ALA A 400 15.64 -22.69 3.50
N ALA A 401 16.24 -23.56 4.32
CA ALA A 401 15.55 -24.68 4.94
C ALA A 401 14.45 -24.20 5.90
N ALA A 402 14.74 -23.19 6.73
CA ALA A 402 13.73 -22.56 7.59
C ALA A 402 12.59 -21.95 6.76
N TRP A 403 12.92 -21.23 5.70
CA TRP A 403 11.94 -20.66 4.77
C TRP A 403 11.05 -21.75 4.16
N LEU A 404 11.62 -22.85 3.67
CA LEU A 404 10.88 -23.98 3.10
C LEU A 404 9.94 -24.65 4.11
N VAL A 405 10.40 -24.82 5.36
CA VAL A 405 9.55 -25.37 6.43
C VAL A 405 8.41 -24.41 6.78
N ILE A 406 8.69 -23.10 6.82
CA ILE A 406 7.67 -22.06 7.05
C ILE A 406 6.64 -22.06 5.94
N TRP A 407 7.10 -22.11 4.69
CA TRP A 407 6.25 -22.12 3.51
C TRP A 407 5.40 -23.40 3.41
N ALA A 408 5.98 -24.57 3.69
CA ALA A 408 5.26 -25.85 3.63
C ALA A 408 4.27 -26.07 4.80
N GLY A 409 4.46 -25.37 5.92
CA GLY A 409 3.59 -25.45 7.10
C GLY A 409 2.37 -24.51 7.09
N ALA A 410 2.02 -23.93 5.93
CA ALA A 410 1.08 -22.82 5.74
C ALA A 410 -0.42 -23.10 6.03
N GLY A 411 -0.73 -23.80 7.12
CA GLY A 411 -2.06 -23.81 7.73
C GLY A 411 -2.16 -22.96 9.01
N ILE A 412 -1.02 -22.64 9.67
CA ILE A 412 -1.00 -21.90 10.94
C ILE A 412 0.19 -20.93 10.93
N PRO A 413 -0.02 -19.64 10.59
CA PRO A 413 1.06 -18.67 10.64
C PRO A 413 1.53 -18.46 12.10
N PRO A 414 2.85 -18.27 12.36
CA PRO A 414 3.37 -18.13 13.72
C PRO A 414 2.83 -16.89 14.47
N VAL A 415 2.39 -15.89 13.70
CA VAL A 415 1.63 -14.72 14.14
C VAL A 415 0.37 -14.70 13.28
N PRO A 416 -0.85 -14.62 13.86
CA PRO A 416 -2.08 -14.50 13.07
C PRO A 416 -1.94 -13.38 12.03
N GLY A 417 -2.14 -13.70 10.74
CA GLY A 417 -2.13 -12.73 9.64
C GLY A 417 -0.77 -12.38 9.03
N VAL A 418 0.38 -12.90 9.51
CA VAL A 418 1.71 -12.53 8.96
C VAL A 418 2.41 -13.70 8.26
N PRO A 419 2.46 -13.75 6.91
CA PRO A 419 3.24 -14.74 6.19
C PRO A 419 4.73 -14.38 6.27
N LEU A 420 5.47 -15.00 7.19
CA LEU A 420 6.90 -14.71 7.42
C LEU A 420 7.82 -15.18 6.28
N ALA A 421 7.38 -16.14 5.46
CA ALA A 421 8.05 -16.58 4.25
C ALA A 421 7.41 -15.91 3.02
N ALA A 422 8.13 -15.00 2.39
CA ALA A 422 7.68 -14.29 1.20
C ALA A 422 8.48 -14.71 -0.04
N ALA A 423 7.80 -14.82 -1.18
CA ALA A 423 8.38 -14.96 -2.53
C ALA A 423 7.78 -13.91 -3.49
N ASP A 424 7.36 -12.78 -2.91
CA ASP A 424 6.54 -11.75 -3.54
C ASP A 424 7.27 -11.10 -4.74
N GLY A 425 8.61 -11.03 -4.71
CA GLY A 425 9.40 -10.47 -5.81
C GLY A 425 9.45 -11.39 -7.02
N VAL A 426 9.61 -12.71 -6.82
CA VAL A 426 9.57 -13.70 -7.91
C VAL A 426 8.16 -13.84 -8.48
N ALA A 427 7.14 -13.85 -7.62
CA ALA A 427 5.74 -13.88 -8.05
C ALA A 427 5.42 -12.65 -8.91
N GLN A 428 5.81 -11.45 -8.47
CA GLN A 428 5.55 -10.21 -9.21
C GLN A 428 6.25 -10.17 -10.57
N VAL A 429 7.52 -10.57 -10.66
CA VAL A 429 8.23 -10.63 -11.95
C VAL A 429 7.58 -11.66 -12.88
N ARG A 430 7.19 -12.83 -12.35
CA ARG A 430 6.48 -13.84 -13.13
C ARG A 430 5.13 -13.32 -13.65
N ASP A 431 4.35 -12.69 -12.78
CA ASP A 431 3.05 -12.13 -13.13
C ASP A 431 3.21 -11.06 -14.22
N ARG A 432 4.24 -10.20 -14.11
CA ARG A 432 4.56 -9.19 -15.13
C ARG A 432 5.01 -9.78 -16.47
N ILE A 433 5.75 -10.90 -16.46
CA ILE A 433 6.12 -11.60 -17.70
C ILE A 433 4.88 -12.22 -18.35
N ALA A 434 3.90 -12.66 -17.55
CA ALA A 434 2.64 -13.19 -18.06
C ALA A 434 1.68 -12.10 -18.58
N THR A 435 1.76 -10.87 -18.06
CA THR A 435 0.88 -9.78 -18.50
C THR A 435 1.19 -9.26 -19.91
N VAL A 436 2.45 -9.24 -20.36
CA VAL A 436 2.79 -8.71 -21.71
C VAL A 436 2.14 -9.52 -22.85
N PRO A 437 2.25 -10.86 -22.89
CA PRO A 437 1.51 -11.66 -23.89
C PRO A 437 0.00 -11.64 -23.70
N ALA A 438 -0.49 -11.44 -22.47
CA ALA A 438 -1.91 -11.30 -22.20
C ALA A 438 -2.45 -9.99 -22.78
N ALA A 439 -1.75 -8.86 -22.59
CA ALA A 439 -2.09 -7.57 -23.19
C ALA A 439 -2.14 -7.66 -24.72
N ILE A 440 -1.15 -8.28 -25.37
CA ILE A 440 -1.17 -8.47 -26.84
C ILE A 440 -2.37 -9.32 -27.30
N ARG A 441 -2.78 -10.33 -26.51
CA ARG A 441 -3.97 -11.14 -26.84
C ARG A 441 -5.25 -10.35 -26.63
N ASP A 442 -5.33 -9.57 -25.54
CA ASP A 442 -6.43 -8.65 -25.27
C ASP A 442 -6.58 -7.64 -26.41
N ASP A 443 -5.45 -7.11 -26.91
CA ASP A 443 -5.45 -6.17 -28.03
C ASP A 443 -6.13 -6.73 -29.29
N ARG A 444 -5.85 -7.99 -29.62
CA ARG A 444 -6.47 -8.67 -30.77
C ARG A 444 -7.94 -9.01 -30.51
N ALA A 445 -8.27 -9.43 -29.29
CA ALA A 445 -9.63 -9.73 -28.90
C ALA A 445 -10.51 -8.48 -28.96
N PHE A 446 -10.05 -7.38 -28.39
CA PHE A 446 -10.73 -6.09 -28.41
C PHE A 446 -10.91 -5.55 -29.83
N ALA A 447 -9.92 -5.68 -30.71
CA ALA A 447 -10.08 -5.28 -32.10
C ALA A 447 -11.19 -6.08 -32.81
N ALA A 448 -11.31 -7.38 -32.52
CA ALA A 448 -12.38 -8.22 -33.07
C ALA A 448 -13.76 -7.88 -32.45
N GLU A 449 -13.80 -7.50 -31.18
CA GLU A 449 -15.00 -7.05 -30.47
C GLU A 449 -15.48 -5.69 -31.01
N ALA A 450 -14.58 -4.73 -31.19
CA ALA A 450 -14.89 -3.41 -31.72
C ALA A 450 -15.46 -3.47 -33.15
N ALA A 451 -15.03 -4.46 -33.94
CA ALA A 451 -15.56 -4.70 -35.29
C ALA A 451 -16.98 -5.32 -35.29
N GLN A 452 -17.42 -5.93 -34.19
CA GLN A 452 -18.72 -6.58 -34.06
C GLN A 452 -19.73 -5.62 -33.45
N ASP A 453 -20.51 -4.95 -34.30
CA ASP A 453 -21.54 -3.99 -33.88
C ASP A 453 -22.92 -4.39 -34.40
N ALA A 454 -23.84 -4.70 -33.49
CA ALA A 454 -25.22 -5.07 -33.81
C ALA A 454 -25.99 -3.94 -34.53
N PHE A 455 -25.56 -2.68 -34.38
CA PHE A 455 -26.22 -1.51 -34.95
C PHE A 455 -25.52 -0.95 -36.19
N ALA A 456 -24.32 -1.41 -36.54
CA ALA A 456 -23.57 -0.85 -37.69
C ALA A 456 -24.31 -0.99 -39.03
N GLY A 457 -25.17 -2.01 -39.18
CA GLY A 457 -25.98 -2.22 -40.38
C GLY A 457 -27.38 -1.62 -40.33
N VAL A 458 -27.77 -0.95 -39.25
CA VAL A 458 -29.11 -0.38 -39.10
C VAL A 458 -29.17 0.94 -39.89
N PRO A 459 -30.14 1.12 -40.81
CA PRO A 459 -30.33 2.37 -41.53
C PRO A 459 -30.55 3.55 -40.58
N ALA A 460 -30.03 4.73 -40.95
CA ALA A 460 -30.08 5.92 -40.10
C ALA A 460 -31.51 6.34 -39.72
N ASP A 461 -32.48 6.16 -40.61
CA ASP A 461 -33.89 6.42 -40.35
C ASP A 461 -34.53 5.38 -39.40
N GLY A 462 -33.90 4.22 -39.22
CA GLY A 462 -34.31 3.21 -38.23
C GLY A 462 -33.75 3.44 -36.83
N LEU A 463 -32.79 4.37 -36.65
CA LEU A 463 -32.19 4.69 -35.36
C LEU A 463 -33.02 5.76 -34.63
N LEU A 464 -33.17 5.60 -33.31
CA LEU A 464 -33.69 6.64 -32.40
C LEU A 464 -35.09 7.19 -32.80
N THR A 465 -35.91 6.37 -33.46
CA THR A 465 -37.23 6.74 -33.99
C THR A 465 -38.16 7.30 -32.91
N ALA A 466 -38.10 6.75 -31.69
CA ALA A 466 -38.91 7.17 -30.57
C ALA A 466 -38.48 8.51 -29.94
N LEU A 467 -37.31 9.02 -30.32
CA LEU A 467 -36.78 10.30 -29.83
C LEU A 467 -36.84 11.40 -30.89
N ARG A 468 -37.33 11.13 -32.11
CA ARG A 468 -37.38 12.11 -33.21
C ARG A 468 -38.02 13.43 -32.80
N GLY A 469 -37.34 14.52 -33.15
CA GLY A 469 -37.75 15.88 -32.80
C GLY A 469 -37.27 16.35 -31.43
N LYS A 470 -36.86 15.43 -30.54
CA LYS A 470 -36.47 15.74 -29.16
C LYS A 470 -35.03 16.19 -29.03
N ASP A 471 -34.78 17.02 -28.04
CA ASP A 471 -33.43 17.36 -27.59
C ASP A 471 -32.97 16.37 -26.52
N VAL A 472 -31.81 15.77 -26.74
CA VAL A 472 -31.24 14.77 -25.84
C VAL A 472 -29.93 15.28 -25.25
N VAL A 473 -29.84 15.35 -23.92
CA VAL A 473 -28.66 15.83 -23.22
C VAL A 473 -28.10 14.73 -22.32
N PHE A 474 -26.88 14.29 -22.61
CA PHE A 474 -26.07 13.45 -21.72
C PHE A 474 -25.27 14.36 -20.81
N ALA A 475 -25.70 14.49 -19.55
CA ALA A 475 -25.04 15.30 -18.55
C ALA A 475 -24.26 14.40 -17.58
N VAL A 476 -22.94 14.34 -17.79
CA VAL A 476 -22.03 13.56 -16.96
C VAL A 476 -21.58 14.40 -15.77
N VAL A 477 -21.85 13.90 -14.56
CA VAL A 477 -21.49 14.54 -13.29
C VAL A 477 -20.22 13.88 -12.77
N GLU A 478 -19.11 14.61 -12.82
CA GLU A 478 -17.80 14.14 -12.40
C GLU A 478 -17.81 13.52 -11.00
N SER A 479 -17.25 12.32 -10.88
CA SER A 479 -17.12 11.58 -9.63
C SER A 479 -18.45 11.29 -8.90
N TYR A 480 -19.61 11.31 -9.58
CA TYR A 480 -20.91 10.99 -8.97
C TYR A 480 -21.11 9.48 -8.81
N GLY A 481 -20.57 8.93 -7.72
CA GLY A 481 -20.64 7.50 -7.42
C GLY A 481 -21.75 7.07 -6.46
N ARG A 482 -22.10 5.77 -6.51
CA ARG A 482 -23.11 5.12 -5.64
C ARG A 482 -22.84 5.34 -4.15
N SER A 483 -21.57 5.41 -3.75
CA SER A 483 -21.19 5.66 -2.36
C SER A 483 -21.75 6.99 -1.83
N ALA A 484 -21.88 8.02 -2.67
CA ALA A 484 -22.48 9.30 -2.25
C ALA A 484 -23.98 9.19 -1.93
N VAL A 485 -24.66 8.16 -2.45
CA VAL A 485 -26.12 7.98 -2.37
C VAL A 485 -26.51 6.94 -1.31
N GLU A 486 -25.62 6.00 -1.00
CA GLU A 486 -25.91 4.86 -0.13
C GLU A 486 -25.06 4.79 1.14
N ASP A 487 -23.80 5.24 1.12
CA ASP A 487 -22.93 5.13 2.30
C ASP A 487 -23.58 5.87 3.48
N PRO A 488 -23.80 5.20 4.63
CA PRO A 488 -24.48 5.81 5.78
C PRO A 488 -23.84 7.12 6.28
N ALA A 489 -22.55 7.30 6.08
CA ALA A 489 -21.82 8.51 6.45
C ALA A 489 -21.92 9.64 5.40
N MET A 490 -22.23 9.32 4.13
CA MET A 490 -22.27 10.28 3.03
C MET A 490 -23.69 10.60 2.54
N ALA A 491 -24.54 9.58 2.40
CA ALA A 491 -25.91 9.66 1.91
C ALA A 491 -26.78 10.74 2.58
N PRO A 492 -26.69 11.00 3.91
CA PRO A 492 -27.49 12.06 4.55
C PRO A 492 -27.26 13.47 4.01
N ARG A 493 -26.13 13.73 3.33
CA ARG A 493 -25.85 15.04 2.69
C ARG A 493 -26.43 15.16 1.29
N ILE A 494 -26.52 14.07 0.54
CA ILE A 494 -26.93 14.06 -0.88
C ILE A 494 -28.41 13.69 -1.05
N ALA A 495 -28.94 12.80 -0.22
CA ALA A 495 -30.35 12.41 -0.30
C ALA A 495 -31.33 13.61 -0.24
N PRO A 496 -31.13 14.65 0.60
CA PRO A 496 -31.98 15.84 0.58
C PRO A 496 -31.86 16.65 -0.72
N VAL A 497 -30.70 16.64 -1.38
CA VAL A 497 -30.47 17.33 -2.66
C VAL A 497 -31.28 16.66 -3.77
N LEU A 498 -31.18 15.34 -3.88
CA LEU A 498 -31.94 14.55 -4.87
C LEU A 498 -33.45 14.66 -4.61
N ALA A 499 -33.89 14.57 -3.35
CA ALA A 499 -35.31 14.70 -3.01
C ALA A 499 -35.88 16.10 -3.28
N ALA A 500 -35.07 17.16 -3.10
CA ALA A 500 -35.48 18.51 -3.51
C ALA A 500 -35.55 18.64 -5.03
N GLY A 501 -34.60 18.04 -5.75
CA GLY A 501 -34.61 17.91 -7.20
C GLY A 501 -35.87 17.24 -7.73
N ASP A 502 -36.23 16.06 -7.20
CA ASP A 502 -37.45 15.33 -7.57
C ASP A 502 -38.70 16.18 -7.37
N ARG A 503 -38.79 16.94 -6.27
CA ARG A 503 -39.93 17.84 -6.03
C ARG A 503 -39.99 18.99 -7.02
N ALA A 504 -38.86 19.66 -7.27
CA ALA A 504 -38.80 20.81 -8.18
C ALA A 504 -39.10 20.38 -9.63
N LEU A 505 -38.45 19.31 -10.08
CA LEU A 505 -38.68 18.73 -11.40
C LEU A 505 -40.13 18.22 -11.54
N GLY A 506 -40.67 17.55 -10.53
CA GLY A 506 -42.07 17.11 -10.51
C GLY A 506 -43.06 18.28 -10.60
N ALA A 507 -42.81 19.37 -9.88
CA ALA A 507 -43.61 20.59 -9.98
C ALA A 507 -43.51 21.24 -11.36
N ALA A 508 -42.36 21.11 -12.02
CA ALA A 508 -42.16 21.54 -13.40
C ALA A 508 -42.66 20.53 -14.45
N GLY A 509 -43.31 19.41 -14.05
CA GLY A 509 -43.90 18.41 -14.95
C GLY A 509 -42.99 17.24 -15.35
N PHE A 510 -41.71 17.29 -15.00
CA PHE A 510 -40.76 16.24 -15.29
C PHE A 510 -40.98 15.00 -14.42
N ALA A 511 -40.56 13.84 -14.93
CA ALA A 511 -40.33 12.66 -14.12
C ALA A 511 -39.04 11.97 -14.50
N SER A 512 -38.63 11.08 -13.61
CA SER A 512 -37.36 10.37 -13.70
C SER A 512 -37.51 8.86 -13.53
N ARG A 513 -36.60 8.12 -14.16
CA ARG A 513 -36.32 6.70 -13.91
C ARG A 513 -34.83 6.52 -13.71
N SER A 514 -34.44 5.87 -12.63
CA SER A 514 -33.02 5.75 -12.25
C SER A 514 -32.61 4.32 -11.89
N GLY A 515 -31.33 4.02 -12.14
CA GLY A 515 -30.67 2.76 -11.81
C GLY A 515 -29.18 2.99 -11.59
N PHE A 516 -28.39 1.92 -11.70
CA PHE A 516 -26.93 1.99 -11.57
C PHE A 516 -26.22 1.43 -12.81
N LEU A 517 -25.08 2.03 -13.13
CA LEU A 517 -24.08 1.46 -14.04
C LEU A 517 -22.80 1.15 -13.27
N THR A 518 -22.10 0.07 -13.62
CA THR A 518 -20.75 -0.20 -13.13
C THR A 518 -19.75 0.45 -14.08
N ALA A 519 -19.05 1.47 -13.60
CA ALA A 519 -18.05 2.19 -14.36
C ALA A 519 -16.81 1.31 -14.66
N PRO A 520 -16.13 1.50 -15.80
CA PRO A 520 -14.90 0.77 -16.13
C PRO A 520 -13.71 1.20 -15.25
N ILE A 521 -13.80 2.40 -14.68
CA ILE A 521 -12.74 3.10 -13.94
C ILE A 521 -13.23 3.60 -12.57
N SER A 522 -12.30 4.05 -11.73
CA SER A 522 -12.57 4.68 -10.43
C SER A 522 -11.53 5.76 -10.15
N GLY A 523 -11.91 6.84 -9.46
CA GLY A 523 -11.01 7.90 -9.00
C GLY A 523 -10.50 8.88 -10.06
N GLY A 524 -10.45 8.49 -11.33
CA GLY A 524 -10.10 9.37 -12.44
C GLY A 524 -10.06 8.64 -13.79
N GLY A 525 -9.94 9.42 -14.87
CA GLY A 525 -9.91 8.89 -16.24
C GLY A 525 -11.23 9.04 -16.99
N SER A 526 -12.07 10.02 -16.65
CA SER A 526 -13.46 10.20 -17.11
C SER A 526 -13.69 9.95 -18.60
N TRP A 527 -12.73 10.34 -19.47
CA TRP A 527 -12.83 10.08 -20.92
C TRP A 527 -12.97 8.58 -21.27
N LEU A 528 -12.46 7.66 -20.44
CA LEU A 528 -12.61 6.21 -20.59
C LEU A 528 -14.04 5.75 -20.25
N ALA A 529 -14.65 6.34 -19.22
CA ALA A 529 -16.07 6.09 -18.89
C ALA A 529 -16.99 6.64 -19.98
N HIS A 530 -16.73 7.84 -20.49
CA HIS A 530 -17.46 8.42 -21.62
C HIS A 530 -17.32 7.53 -22.85
N ALA A 531 -16.09 7.15 -23.22
CA ALA A 531 -15.83 6.25 -24.33
C ALA A 531 -16.60 4.93 -24.18
N THR A 532 -16.65 4.38 -22.96
CA THR A 532 -17.39 3.15 -22.66
C THR A 532 -18.89 3.32 -22.89
N LEU A 533 -19.49 4.35 -22.31
CA LEU A 533 -20.91 4.67 -22.45
C LEU A 533 -21.32 4.88 -23.92
N PHE A 534 -20.56 5.69 -24.65
CA PHE A 534 -20.92 6.08 -26.02
C PHE A 534 -20.57 5.02 -27.07
N SER A 535 -19.55 4.17 -26.84
CA SER A 535 -19.17 3.12 -27.80
C SER A 535 -19.81 1.76 -27.55
N GLY A 536 -20.35 1.53 -26.35
CA GLY A 536 -20.88 0.24 -25.94
C GLY A 536 -19.81 -0.85 -25.88
N LEU A 537 -18.58 -0.47 -25.53
CA LEU A 537 -17.44 -1.36 -25.33
C LEU A 537 -16.77 -1.01 -24.02
N ARG A 538 -16.25 -1.99 -23.29
CA ARG A 538 -15.54 -1.73 -22.03
C ARG A 538 -14.18 -1.08 -22.30
N ILE A 539 -14.04 0.20 -21.99
CA ILE A 539 -12.79 0.96 -22.09
C ILE A 539 -12.28 1.29 -20.67
N ASP A 540 -11.37 0.48 -20.15
CA ASP A 540 -10.78 0.62 -18.80
C ASP A 540 -9.29 1.02 -18.82
N ASP A 541 -8.70 1.16 -20.01
CA ASP A 541 -7.34 1.64 -20.20
C ASP A 541 -7.16 2.47 -21.48
N GLN A 542 -6.04 3.20 -21.54
CA GLN A 542 -5.73 4.10 -22.66
C GLN A 542 -5.48 3.35 -23.99
N GLY A 543 -4.92 2.14 -23.94
CA GLY A 543 -4.64 1.34 -25.12
C GLY A 543 -5.92 0.92 -25.85
N ARG A 544 -6.98 0.56 -25.10
CA ARG A 544 -8.31 0.30 -25.65
C ARG A 544 -8.96 1.57 -26.22
N HIS A 545 -8.82 2.71 -25.53
CA HIS A 545 -9.31 4.00 -26.02
C HIS A 545 -8.69 4.37 -27.38
N ASP A 546 -7.37 4.29 -27.51
CA ASP A 546 -6.67 4.65 -28.76
C ASP A 546 -7.07 3.73 -29.93
N ARG A 547 -7.36 2.46 -29.64
CA ARG A 547 -7.88 1.50 -30.65
C ARG A 547 -9.32 1.79 -31.04
N LEU A 548 -10.16 2.15 -30.07
CA LEU A 548 -11.54 2.54 -30.32
C LEU A 548 -11.60 3.74 -31.25
N THR A 549 -10.86 4.82 -30.94
CA THR A 549 -10.89 6.05 -31.74
C THR A 549 -10.27 5.91 -33.13
N ALA A 550 -9.44 4.88 -33.33
CA ALA A 550 -8.91 4.48 -34.64
C ALA A 550 -9.81 3.49 -35.41
N SER A 551 -10.96 3.09 -34.85
CA SER A 551 -11.90 2.14 -35.47
C SER A 551 -13.09 2.82 -36.14
N ASP A 552 -13.97 2.03 -36.76
CA ASP A 552 -15.22 2.49 -37.36
C ASP A 552 -16.47 2.22 -36.48
N ARG A 553 -16.29 1.85 -35.20
CA ARG A 553 -17.38 1.55 -34.25
C ARG A 553 -18.45 2.66 -34.26
N LEU A 554 -19.73 2.28 -34.36
CA LEU A 554 -20.83 3.24 -34.29
C LEU A 554 -20.98 3.74 -32.85
N THR A 555 -20.69 5.01 -32.59
CA THR A 555 -20.94 5.60 -31.27
C THR A 555 -22.39 6.07 -31.17
N LEU A 556 -22.92 6.19 -29.95
CA LEU A 556 -24.26 6.72 -29.71
C LEU A 556 -24.40 8.14 -30.28
N THR A 557 -23.40 9.00 -30.09
CA THR A 557 -23.37 10.35 -30.67
C THR A 557 -23.43 10.32 -32.20
N ARG A 558 -22.70 9.40 -32.82
CA ARG A 558 -22.73 9.21 -34.28
C ARG A 558 -24.10 8.72 -34.76
N ALA A 559 -24.75 7.83 -34.01
CA ALA A 559 -26.12 7.39 -34.31
C ALA A 559 -27.13 8.55 -34.33
N PHE A 560 -27.05 9.49 -33.38
CA PHE A 560 -27.87 10.72 -33.39
C PHE A 560 -27.55 11.61 -34.59
N ARG A 561 -26.26 11.86 -34.85
CA ARG A 561 -25.82 12.67 -36.01
C ARG A 561 -26.38 12.11 -37.31
N ASP A 562 -26.21 10.81 -37.52
CA ASP A 562 -26.61 10.13 -38.75
C ASP A 562 -28.14 10.11 -38.88
N ALA A 563 -28.87 10.05 -37.77
CA ALA A 563 -30.33 10.17 -37.72
C ALA A 563 -30.86 11.62 -37.88
N GLY A 564 -29.98 12.62 -38.01
CA GLY A 564 -30.33 14.01 -38.36
C GLY A 564 -30.26 15.04 -37.22
N TRP A 565 -29.72 14.68 -36.05
CA TRP A 565 -29.52 15.63 -34.97
C TRP A 565 -28.28 16.47 -35.21
N GLU A 566 -28.33 17.70 -34.71
CA GLU A 566 -27.12 18.45 -34.46
C GLU A 566 -26.42 17.89 -33.23
N THR A 567 -25.09 17.70 -33.27
CA THR A 567 -24.34 17.07 -32.17
C THR A 567 -23.28 18.02 -31.62
N THR A 568 -23.31 18.24 -30.30
CA THR A 568 -22.37 19.15 -29.62
C THR A 568 -21.79 18.54 -28.35
N ALA A 569 -20.54 18.90 -28.05
CA ALA A 569 -19.87 18.54 -26.81
C ALA A 569 -19.49 19.80 -26.02
N VAL A 570 -19.83 19.83 -24.73
CA VAL A 570 -19.43 20.87 -23.78
C VAL A 570 -18.46 20.26 -22.78
N MET A 571 -17.17 20.60 -22.95
CA MET A 571 -16.04 19.92 -22.33
C MET A 571 -15.14 20.92 -21.59
N PRO A 572 -15.60 21.50 -20.45
CA PRO A 572 -14.87 22.53 -19.73
C PRO A 572 -13.49 22.07 -19.25
N GLY A 573 -13.31 20.77 -18.97
CA GLY A 573 -12.02 20.18 -18.57
C GLY A 573 -11.03 19.93 -19.72
N THR A 574 -11.45 20.06 -20.98
CA THR A 574 -10.58 19.80 -22.14
C THR A 574 -9.74 21.05 -22.46
N THR A 575 -8.42 20.94 -22.30
CA THR A 575 -7.45 22.04 -22.45
C THR A 575 -6.59 21.95 -23.71
N ARG A 576 -6.74 20.85 -24.47
CA ARG A 576 -6.00 20.60 -25.72
C ARG A 576 -6.98 20.44 -26.87
N ALA A 577 -6.47 20.55 -28.10
CA ALA A 577 -7.24 20.12 -29.26
C ALA A 577 -7.65 18.64 -29.08
N TRP A 578 -8.91 18.33 -29.37
CA TRP A 578 -9.49 17.01 -29.24
C TRP A 578 -9.96 16.50 -30.60
N PRO A 579 -9.03 16.09 -31.49
CA PRO A 579 -9.37 15.61 -32.84
C PRO A 579 -10.29 14.38 -32.81
N GLU A 580 -10.21 13.57 -31.76
CA GLU A 580 -11.03 12.38 -31.55
C GLU A 580 -12.53 12.70 -31.40
N ALA A 581 -12.92 13.95 -31.13
CA ALA A 581 -14.33 14.36 -31.14
C ALA A 581 -15.03 14.04 -32.48
N SER A 582 -14.28 14.11 -33.59
CA SER A 582 -14.79 13.76 -34.91
C SER A 582 -15.15 12.27 -35.03
N PHE A 583 -14.40 11.39 -34.37
CA PHE A 583 -14.73 9.96 -34.27
C PHE A 583 -16.07 9.78 -33.54
N TYR A 584 -16.31 10.49 -32.44
CA TYR A 584 -17.60 10.42 -31.76
C TYR A 584 -18.74 11.03 -32.58
N GLY A 585 -18.44 11.81 -33.62
CA GLY A 585 -19.44 12.42 -34.49
C GLY A 585 -19.96 13.75 -33.94
N HIS A 586 -19.23 14.40 -33.04
CA HIS A 586 -19.54 15.76 -32.59
C HIS A 586 -19.28 16.77 -33.73
N GLN A 587 -20.30 17.53 -34.10
CA GLN A 587 -20.19 18.59 -35.11
C GLN A 587 -19.61 19.88 -34.53
N ARG A 588 -19.85 20.13 -33.23
CA ARG A 588 -19.31 21.28 -32.49
C ARG A 588 -18.75 20.83 -31.15
N VAL A 589 -17.65 21.45 -30.74
CA VAL A 589 -16.98 21.16 -29.47
C VAL A 589 -16.64 22.47 -28.79
N HIS A 590 -17.26 22.70 -27.64
CA HIS A 590 -16.98 23.80 -26.74
C HIS A 590 -16.07 23.31 -25.62
N ALA A 591 -14.77 23.25 -25.92
CA ALA A 591 -13.72 22.98 -24.94
C ALA A 591 -13.51 24.21 -24.01
N ARG A 592 -12.59 24.13 -23.05
CA ARG A 592 -12.31 25.19 -22.06
C ARG A 592 -12.34 26.61 -22.64
N ASP A 593 -11.58 26.85 -23.70
CA ASP A 593 -11.39 28.19 -24.27
C ASP A 593 -12.58 28.64 -25.14
N GLY A 594 -13.46 27.71 -25.55
CA GLY A 594 -14.66 28.00 -26.35
C GLY A 594 -15.90 28.35 -25.54
N LEU A 595 -15.82 28.35 -24.20
CA LEU A 595 -16.95 28.64 -23.31
C LEU A 595 -17.01 30.12 -22.85
N ASP A 596 -16.04 30.93 -23.26
CA ASP A 596 -15.94 32.37 -22.96
C ASP A 596 -15.97 32.69 -21.45
N TYR A 597 -15.45 31.82 -20.60
CA TYR A 597 -15.40 32.05 -19.15
C TYR A 597 -14.25 33.00 -18.77
N ALA A 598 -14.58 34.13 -18.15
CA ALA A 598 -13.63 35.16 -17.70
C ALA A 598 -13.38 35.14 -16.18
N GLY A 599 -14.07 34.28 -15.42
CA GLY A 599 -13.84 34.14 -13.98
C GLY A 599 -12.59 33.30 -13.65
N PRO A 600 -12.18 33.27 -12.37
CA PRO A 600 -11.10 32.39 -11.92
C PRO A 600 -11.56 30.92 -11.82
N PRO A 601 -10.64 29.95 -11.96
CA PRO A 601 -10.96 28.55 -11.75
C PRO A 601 -11.28 28.27 -10.27
N PHE A 602 -12.04 27.21 -10.03
CA PHE A 602 -12.31 26.66 -8.70
C PHE A 602 -11.48 25.39 -8.54
N SER A 603 -10.26 25.57 -8.01
CA SER A 603 -9.27 24.50 -7.89
C SER A 603 -8.94 23.87 -9.24
N TRP A 604 -9.23 22.58 -9.45
CA TRP A 604 -8.98 21.93 -10.74
C TRP A 604 -10.00 22.35 -11.80
N SER A 605 -11.26 22.62 -11.40
CA SER A 605 -12.32 22.95 -12.36
C SER A 605 -12.07 24.32 -13.00
N PRO A 606 -11.95 24.40 -14.34
CA PRO A 606 -11.67 25.67 -15.02
C PRO A 606 -12.77 26.73 -14.85
N MET A 607 -14.00 26.28 -14.62
CA MET A 607 -15.18 27.12 -14.38
C MET A 607 -16.23 26.37 -13.54
N PRO A 608 -17.18 27.08 -12.91
CA PRO A 608 -18.30 26.45 -12.22
C PRO A 608 -19.28 25.78 -13.20
N ASP A 609 -19.85 24.63 -12.81
CA ASP A 609 -20.80 23.87 -13.63
C ASP A 609 -22.04 24.69 -14.00
N GLN A 610 -22.50 25.56 -13.10
CA GLN A 610 -23.59 26.48 -13.39
C GLN A 610 -23.26 27.40 -14.57
N TYR A 611 -22.02 27.87 -14.70
CA TYR A 611 -21.60 28.67 -15.85
C TYR A 611 -21.53 27.81 -17.12
N ALA A 612 -20.93 26.62 -17.05
CA ALA A 612 -20.84 25.71 -18.21
C ALA A 612 -22.21 25.39 -18.80
N LEU A 613 -23.22 25.13 -17.95
CA LEU A 613 -24.61 24.91 -18.35
C LEU A 613 -25.27 26.17 -18.94
N ALA A 614 -24.96 27.36 -18.41
CA ALA A 614 -25.45 28.62 -18.97
C ALA A 614 -24.82 28.93 -20.34
N ALA A 615 -23.53 28.63 -20.50
CA ALA A 615 -22.82 28.75 -21.76
C ALA A 615 -23.38 27.77 -22.81
N PHE A 616 -23.65 26.51 -22.43
CA PHE A 616 -24.35 25.55 -23.27
C PHE A 616 -25.70 26.10 -23.78
N SER A 617 -26.51 26.65 -22.88
CA SER A 617 -27.78 27.28 -23.26
C SER A 617 -27.59 28.38 -24.31
N ARG A 618 -26.70 29.32 -24.02
CA ARG A 618 -26.42 30.47 -24.88
C ARG A 618 -25.87 30.08 -26.26
N LEU A 619 -24.96 29.12 -26.30
CA LEU A 619 -24.20 28.75 -27.50
C LEU A 619 -24.95 27.75 -28.39
N GLU A 620 -25.79 26.91 -27.80
CA GLU A 620 -26.40 25.76 -28.49
C GLU A 620 -27.90 25.66 -28.25
N TYR A 621 -28.33 25.44 -27.01
CA TYR A 621 -29.72 25.04 -26.72
C TYR A 621 -30.75 26.13 -27.07
N ASP A 622 -30.44 27.40 -26.85
CA ASP A 622 -31.34 28.53 -27.12
C ASP A 622 -31.12 29.14 -28.51
N ARG A 623 -30.29 28.51 -29.37
CA ARG A 623 -29.98 29.03 -30.70
C ARG A 623 -31.23 29.02 -31.59
N PRO A 624 -31.63 30.16 -32.19
CA PRO A 624 -32.84 30.23 -33.01
C PRO A 624 -32.70 29.40 -34.29
N GLY A 625 -33.76 28.69 -34.66
CA GLY A 625 -33.84 27.94 -35.93
C GLY A 625 -32.93 26.72 -36.00
N ARG A 626 -32.43 26.20 -34.86
CA ARG A 626 -31.69 24.93 -34.82
C ARG A 626 -32.61 23.73 -35.03
N GLY A 627 -32.04 22.62 -35.50
CA GLY A 627 -32.71 21.32 -35.46
C GLY A 627 -32.71 20.67 -34.06
N PRO A 628 -33.20 19.42 -33.97
CA PRO A 628 -33.05 18.59 -32.77
C PRO A 628 -31.59 18.46 -32.37
N LEU A 629 -31.30 18.55 -31.08
CA LEU A 629 -29.94 18.62 -30.54
C LEU A 629 -29.61 17.38 -29.69
N LEU A 630 -28.46 16.78 -29.95
CA LEU A 630 -27.78 15.92 -29.00
C LEU A 630 -26.63 16.72 -28.37
N ALA A 631 -26.59 16.78 -27.05
CA ALA A 631 -25.46 17.37 -26.31
C ALA A 631 -24.82 16.38 -25.34
N GLU A 632 -23.50 16.29 -25.36
CA GLU A 632 -22.69 15.68 -24.30
C GLU A 632 -22.10 16.81 -23.45
N ILE A 633 -22.35 16.81 -22.14
CA ILE A 633 -21.88 17.84 -21.21
C ILE A 633 -21.12 17.16 -20.06
N ALA A 634 -19.84 17.49 -19.91
CA ALA A 634 -19.01 17.02 -18.80
C ALA A 634 -18.93 18.10 -17.71
N LEU A 635 -19.60 17.87 -16.58
CA LEU A 635 -19.55 18.78 -15.43
C LEU A 635 -18.33 18.45 -14.56
N THR A 636 -17.56 19.45 -14.14
CA THR A 636 -16.22 19.26 -13.55
C THR A 636 -16.08 19.76 -12.11
N SER A 637 -17.08 20.43 -11.54
CA SER A 637 -16.93 21.10 -10.24
C SER A 637 -16.79 20.14 -9.05
N SER A 638 -17.18 18.87 -9.22
CA SER A 638 -16.97 17.80 -8.24
C SER A 638 -15.67 17.01 -8.41
N HIS A 639 -14.76 17.44 -9.30
CA HIS A 639 -13.40 16.89 -9.40
C HIS A 639 -12.55 17.31 -8.19
N ALA A 640 -11.62 16.44 -7.75
CA ALA A 640 -10.65 16.79 -6.71
C ALA A 640 -9.63 17.83 -7.21
N PRO A 641 -9.19 18.81 -6.39
CA PRO A 641 -9.61 19.10 -5.02
C PRO A 641 -10.92 19.91 -4.98
N TRP A 642 -11.80 19.57 -4.03
CA TRP A 642 -13.19 20.04 -4.00
C TRP A 642 -13.45 21.42 -3.39
N THR A 643 -12.42 22.12 -2.90
CA THR A 643 -12.59 23.43 -2.23
C THR A 643 -11.74 24.52 -2.87
N PRO A 644 -12.28 25.75 -2.99
CA PRO A 644 -13.60 26.21 -2.55
C PRO A 644 -14.73 25.69 -3.46
N VAL A 645 -15.94 25.57 -2.90
CA VAL A 645 -17.15 25.25 -3.66
C VAL A 645 -17.79 26.57 -4.12
N PRO A 646 -18.07 26.76 -5.42
CA PRO A 646 -18.77 27.96 -5.91
C PRO A 646 -20.19 28.05 -5.32
N PRO A 647 -20.72 29.26 -5.06
CA PRO A 647 -22.12 29.43 -4.70
C PRO A 647 -23.02 29.27 -5.94
N LEU A 648 -24.28 28.90 -5.74
CA LEU A 648 -25.30 29.07 -6.77
C LEU A 648 -25.70 30.55 -6.82
N LEU A 649 -25.60 31.14 -8.00
CA LEU A 649 -25.97 32.53 -8.24
C LEU A 649 -27.26 32.59 -9.09
N PRO A 650 -28.00 33.71 -9.06
CA PRO A 650 -29.09 33.91 -10.00
C PRO A 650 -28.57 33.81 -11.44
N TRP A 651 -29.23 33.02 -12.29
CA TRP A 651 -28.77 32.75 -13.66
C TRP A 651 -28.55 34.01 -14.51
N ALA A 652 -29.36 35.05 -14.31
CA ALA A 652 -29.24 36.32 -15.01
C ALA A 652 -27.98 37.14 -14.61
N GLN A 653 -27.34 36.80 -13.48
CA GLN A 653 -26.16 37.50 -12.97
C GLN A 653 -24.84 36.83 -13.36
N LEU A 654 -24.88 35.69 -14.06
CA LEU A 654 -23.67 34.93 -14.37
C LEU A 654 -22.73 35.68 -15.32
N GLY A 655 -23.28 36.43 -16.30
CA GLY A 655 -22.49 37.19 -17.26
C GLY A 655 -21.44 36.33 -17.98
N ASP A 656 -20.19 36.79 -17.99
CA ASP A 656 -18.99 36.08 -18.46
C ASP A 656 -18.34 35.21 -17.36
N GLY A 657 -18.97 35.10 -16.19
CA GLY A 657 -18.47 34.33 -15.06
C GLY A 657 -17.53 35.10 -14.12
N SER A 658 -17.18 36.35 -14.42
CA SER A 658 -16.35 37.20 -13.55
C SER A 658 -16.97 37.43 -12.15
N VAL A 659 -18.30 37.33 -12.03
CA VAL A 659 -19.05 37.42 -10.77
C VAL A 659 -18.60 36.41 -9.71
N TYR A 660 -17.99 35.29 -10.12
CA TYR A 660 -17.49 34.27 -9.21
C TYR A 660 -16.17 34.64 -8.51
N ALA A 661 -15.47 35.69 -8.96
CA ALA A 661 -14.14 36.03 -8.47
C ALA A 661 -14.00 36.19 -6.94
N PRO A 662 -14.96 36.79 -6.22
CA PRO A 662 -14.88 36.89 -4.76
C PRO A 662 -14.93 35.54 -4.03
N HIS A 663 -15.45 34.49 -4.68
CA HIS A 663 -15.72 33.18 -4.09
C HIS A 663 -14.61 32.15 -4.33
N ALA A 664 -13.67 32.43 -5.23
CA ALA A 664 -12.59 31.50 -5.60
C ALA A 664 -11.36 31.55 -4.63
N ARG A 665 -11.49 32.22 -3.48
CA ARG A 665 -10.41 32.33 -2.49
C ARG A 665 -10.32 31.07 -1.62
N GLY A 666 -9.12 30.80 -1.09
CA GLY A 666 -8.91 29.68 -0.15
C GLY A 666 -8.80 28.31 -0.83
N GLN A 667 -8.33 28.27 -2.07
CA GLN A 667 -8.03 27.01 -2.78
C GLN A 667 -7.01 26.21 -1.97
N ARG A 668 -7.35 24.95 -1.70
CA ARG A 668 -6.43 24.04 -1.03
C ARG A 668 -5.55 23.35 -2.06
N ALA A 669 -4.31 23.06 -1.65
CA ALA A 669 -3.40 22.27 -2.45
C ALA A 669 -3.93 20.82 -2.58
N PHE A 670 -3.62 20.15 -3.68
CA PHE A 670 -4.10 18.80 -3.96
C PHE A 670 -3.68 17.81 -2.87
N GLU A 671 -2.50 17.99 -2.27
CA GLU A 671 -1.98 17.14 -1.18
C GLU A 671 -2.89 17.12 0.04
N SER A 672 -3.73 18.15 0.23
CA SER A 672 -4.65 18.22 1.37
C SER A 672 -5.69 17.10 1.38
N ILE A 673 -5.96 16.46 0.23
CA ILE A 673 -6.89 15.33 0.15
C ILE A 673 -6.29 14.02 0.68
N PHE A 674 -4.97 13.98 0.97
CA PHE A 674 -4.30 12.82 1.59
C PHE A 674 -3.87 13.08 3.03
N SER A 675 -3.69 14.35 3.40
CA SER A 675 -3.28 14.72 4.75
C SER A 675 -4.45 15.13 5.64
N GLY A 676 -5.64 15.35 5.08
CA GLY A 676 -6.85 15.73 5.80
C GLY A 676 -7.47 14.57 6.56
N ASP A 677 -8.31 14.88 7.56
CA ASP A 677 -9.15 13.87 8.19
C ASP A 677 -10.24 13.40 7.22
N THR A 678 -10.58 12.11 7.26
CA THR A 678 -11.53 11.49 6.33
C THR A 678 -12.90 12.17 6.34
N ALA A 679 -13.35 12.66 7.50
CA ALA A 679 -14.64 13.32 7.63
C ALA A 679 -14.66 14.68 6.90
N GLY A 680 -13.59 15.47 7.04
CA GLY A 680 -13.39 16.73 6.32
C GLY A 680 -13.32 16.54 4.81
N ILE A 681 -12.52 15.56 4.35
CA ILE A 681 -12.39 15.22 2.92
C ILE A 681 -13.75 14.82 2.33
N ARG A 682 -14.50 13.95 3.02
CA ARG A 682 -15.87 13.57 2.61
C ARG A 682 -16.81 14.78 2.57
N ALA A 683 -16.74 15.66 3.57
CA ALA A 683 -17.58 16.85 3.61
C ALA A 683 -17.32 17.81 2.44
N ASP A 684 -16.04 18.02 2.09
CA ASP A 684 -15.62 18.85 0.96
C ASP A 684 -16.12 18.27 -0.38
N TYR A 685 -15.91 16.97 -0.61
CA TYR A 685 -16.45 16.25 -1.77
C TYR A 685 -17.96 16.38 -1.87
N LEU A 686 -18.71 16.04 -0.82
CA LEU A 686 -20.17 16.07 -0.84
C LEU A 686 -20.72 17.49 -1.04
N GLY A 687 -20.00 18.51 -0.57
CA GLY A 687 -20.32 19.92 -0.84
C GLY A 687 -20.24 20.27 -2.33
N SER A 688 -19.15 19.86 -2.99
CA SER A 688 -18.96 20.08 -4.43
C SER A 688 -19.95 19.28 -5.28
N LEU A 689 -20.20 18.01 -4.96
CA LEU A 689 -21.19 17.17 -5.65
C LEU A 689 -22.61 17.74 -5.50
N ALA A 690 -22.98 18.19 -4.30
CA ALA A 690 -24.26 18.84 -4.08
C ALA A 690 -24.40 20.13 -4.91
N TYR A 691 -23.32 20.87 -5.14
CA TYR A 691 -23.33 22.04 -6.03
C TYR A 691 -23.55 21.63 -7.50
N SER A 692 -22.82 20.65 -8.01
CA SER A 692 -22.95 20.16 -9.39
C SER A 692 -24.36 19.64 -9.69
N LEU A 693 -24.90 18.80 -8.79
CA LEU A 693 -26.26 18.29 -8.91
C LEU A 693 -27.30 19.43 -8.90
N ARG A 694 -27.18 20.42 -8.00
CA ARG A 694 -28.12 21.55 -7.98
C ARG A 694 -28.01 22.43 -9.22
N SER A 695 -26.79 22.62 -9.75
CA SER A 695 -26.56 23.40 -10.97
C SER A 695 -27.25 22.74 -12.16
N LEU A 696 -27.08 21.43 -12.32
CA LEU A 696 -27.71 20.64 -13.37
C LEU A 696 -29.23 20.60 -13.23
N LEU A 697 -29.76 20.25 -12.06
CA LEU A 697 -31.20 20.15 -11.83
C LEU A 697 -31.91 21.50 -12.01
N GLY A 698 -31.30 22.60 -11.57
CA GLY A 698 -31.82 23.95 -11.80
C GLY A 698 -31.72 24.40 -13.26
N TRP A 699 -30.79 23.85 -14.04
CA TRP A 699 -30.76 24.04 -15.49
C TRP A 699 -31.89 23.27 -16.18
N VAL A 700 -32.12 22.01 -15.81
CA VAL A 700 -33.21 21.18 -16.37
C VAL A 700 -34.58 21.81 -16.10
N GLU A 701 -34.83 22.21 -14.86
CA GLU A 701 -36.10 22.85 -14.44
C GLU A 701 -36.45 24.07 -15.31
N ARG A 702 -35.48 24.96 -15.51
CA ARG A 702 -35.66 26.19 -16.28
C ARG A 702 -35.72 25.94 -17.78
N SER A 703 -34.90 25.04 -18.31
CA SER A 703 -34.85 24.73 -19.74
C SER A 703 -36.16 24.11 -20.20
N GLY A 704 -36.80 23.30 -19.35
CA GLY A 704 -38.17 22.85 -19.60
C GLY A 704 -39.18 24.00 -19.58
N ALA A 705 -39.11 24.92 -18.62
CA ALA A 705 -40.08 26.00 -18.50
C ALA A 705 -40.05 27.01 -19.67
N GLY A 706 -38.91 27.14 -20.35
CA GLY A 706 -38.71 28.09 -21.46
C GLY A 706 -38.70 27.48 -22.86
N ALA A 707 -38.86 26.15 -23.01
CA ALA A 707 -38.82 25.48 -24.31
C ALA A 707 -40.05 25.81 -25.17
N ALA A 708 -39.86 25.87 -26.50
CA ALA A 708 -40.93 26.08 -27.46
C ALA A 708 -41.97 24.95 -27.41
N ASP A 709 -41.50 23.71 -27.20
CA ASP A 709 -42.32 22.57 -26.79
C ASP A 709 -41.78 22.03 -25.43
N PRO A 710 -42.59 22.07 -24.37
CA PRO A 710 -42.18 21.60 -23.05
C PRO A 710 -41.82 20.11 -22.97
N ASP A 711 -42.24 19.28 -23.94
CA ASP A 711 -42.05 17.81 -23.92
C ASP A 711 -40.85 17.31 -24.75
N ASP A 712 -40.06 18.22 -25.31
CA ASP A 712 -38.94 17.88 -26.19
C ASP A 712 -37.64 17.55 -25.46
N LEU A 713 -37.48 17.92 -24.18
CA LEU A 713 -36.22 17.70 -23.47
C LEU A 713 -36.16 16.31 -22.82
N VAL A 714 -35.11 15.55 -23.16
CA VAL A 714 -34.72 14.28 -22.52
C VAL A 714 -33.29 14.42 -21.97
N VAL A 715 -33.13 14.32 -20.66
CA VAL A 715 -31.82 14.39 -20.00
C VAL A 715 -31.43 13.04 -19.45
N VAL A 716 -30.29 12.53 -19.88
CA VAL A 716 -29.61 11.40 -19.26
C VAL A 716 -28.54 11.95 -18.33
N LEU A 717 -28.83 11.95 -17.03
CA LEU A 717 -27.91 12.39 -15.97
C LEU A 717 -27.22 11.16 -15.40
N LEU A 718 -25.88 11.16 -15.34
CA LEU A 718 -25.12 10.03 -14.79
C LEU A 718 -23.81 10.45 -14.14
N GLY A 719 -23.27 9.60 -13.29
CA GLY A 719 -21.85 9.66 -12.94
C GLY A 719 -20.96 8.96 -13.97
N ASP A 720 -19.72 9.39 -14.08
CA ASP A 720 -18.65 8.74 -14.84
C ASP A 720 -17.94 7.66 -14.01
N HIS A 721 -17.62 7.95 -12.75
CA HIS A 721 -16.98 7.04 -11.81
C HIS A 721 -17.20 7.44 -10.35
N GLN A 722 -16.72 6.60 -9.41
CA GLN A 722 -16.65 6.93 -7.99
C GLN A 722 -15.47 7.88 -7.70
N PRO A 723 -15.51 8.69 -6.62
CA PRO A 723 -14.37 9.50 -6.22
C PRO A 723 -13.22 8.62 -5.71
N VAL A 724 -12.04 9.21 -5.50
CA VAL A 724 -10.84 8.52 -5.00
C VAL A 724 -11.09 7.74 -3.71
N THR A 725 -10.34 6.66 -3.50
CA THR A 725 -10.47 5.74 -2.34
C THR A 725 -10.36 6.43 -0.97
N ALA A 726 -9.69 7.58 -0.89
CA ALA A 726 -9.65 8.42 0.31
C ALA A 726 -11.05 8.90 0.77
N VAL A 727 -12.02 8.98 -0.16
CA VAL A 727 -13.42 9.33 0.10
C VAL A 727 -14.25 8.07 0.36
N THR A 728 -14.22 7.13 -0.57
CA THR A 728 -15.11 5.96 -0.58
C THR A 728 -14.70 4.85 0.38
N GLY A 729 -13.41 4.78 0.72
CA GLY A 729 -12.83 3.63 1.43
C GLY A 729 -12.44 2.49 0.47
N PRO A 730 -11.74 1.46 0.97
CA PRO A 730 -11.17 0.40 0.14
C PRO A 730 -12.18 -0.60 -0.42
N ASP A 731 -13.36 -0.73 0.19
CA ASP A 731 -14.34 -1.77 -0.17
C ASP A 731 -15.45 -1.25 -1.10
N ALA A 732 -15.35 -0.01 -1.59
CA ALA A 732 -16.37 0.56 -2.45
C ALA A 732 -16.32 -0.04 -3.86
N GLY A 733 -17.49 -0.44 -4.37
CA GLY A 733 -17.65 -0.84 -5.77
C GLY A 733 -17.53 0.35 -6.74
N ARG A 734 -17.64 0.08 -8.04
CA ARG A 734 -17.50 1.07 -9.13
C ARG A 734 -18.84 1.56 -9.68
N ASP A 735 -19.91 1.35 -8.94
CA ASP A 735 -21.26 1.70 -9.39
C ASP A 735 -21.48 3.22 -9.34
N VAL A 736 -22.17 3.74 -10.35
CA VAL A 736 -22.55 5.14 -10.52
C VAL A 736 -24.05 5.24 -10.79
N PRO A 737 -24.77 6.23 -10.23
CA PRO A 737 -26.17 6.44 -10.55
C PRO A 737 -26.34 6.92 -12.00
N ILE A 738 -27.45 6.52 -12.62
CA ILE A 738 -27.93 7.03 -13.90
C ILE A 738 -29.43 7.30 -13.81
N SER A 739 -29.89 8.38 -14.45
CA SER A 739 -31.29 8.81 -14.48
C SER A 739 -31.67 9.30 -15.87
N ILE A 740 -32.82 8.86 -16.40
CA ILE A 740 -33.50 9.52 -17.52
C ILE A 740 -34.56 10.46 -16.95
N VAL A 741 -34.52 11.73 -17.33
CA VAL A 741 -35.41 12.80 -16.86
C VAL A 741 -36.07 13.47 -18.07
N THR A 742 -37.40 13.51 -18.10
CA THR A 742 -38.18 14.09 -19.20
C THR A 742 -39.62 14.38 -18.76
N ARG A 743 -40.31 15.27 -19.48
CA ARG A 743 -41.77 15.46 -19.32
C ARG A 743 -42.57 14.42 -20.10
N ASP A 744 -42.02 13.95 -21.22
CA ASP A 744 -42.67 12.98 -22.09
C ASP A 744 -42.69 11.59 -21.44
N ARG A 745 -43.89 11.13 -21.06
CA ARG A 745 -44.08 9.83 -20.44
C ARG A 745 -43.85 8.68 -21.41
N ALA A 746 -44.06 8.87 -22.72
CA ALA A 746 -43.79 7.85 -23.71
C ALA A 746 -42.31 7.48 -23.75
N VAL A 747 -41.40 8.44 -23.50
CA VAL A 747 -39.96 8.18 -23.38
C VAL A 747 -39.66 7.30 -22.16
N LEU A 748 -40.30 7.55 -21.02
CA LEU A 748 -40.13 6.74 -19.81
C LEU A 748 -40.77 5.34 -19.96
N ASP A 749 -41.87 5.23 -20.71
CA ASP A 749 -42.54 3.95 -20.97
C ASP A 749 -41.66 3.02 -21.82
N ARG A 750 -40.88 3.56 -22.76
CA ARG A 750 -39.90 2.79 -23.54
C ARG A 750 -38.84 2.10 -22.68
N VAL A 751 -38.54 2.65 -21.51
CA VAL A 751 -37.54 2.11 -20.58
C VAL A 751 -38.17 1.42 -19.37
N ALA A 752 -39.49 1.23 -19.34
CA ALA A 752 -40.18 0.59 -18.21
C ALA A 752 -39.68 -0.85 -17.94
N ALA A 753 -39.34 -1.59 -19.00
CA ALA A 753 -38.83 -2.96 -18.90
C ALA A 753 -37.43 -3.06 -18.28
N TRP A 754 -36.73 -1.94 -18.08
CA TRP A 754 -35.38 -1.91 -17.50
C TRP A 754 -35.38 -2.17 -15.99
N GLY A 755 -36.54 -2.08 -15.33
CA GLY A 755 -36.65 -2.23 -13.88
C GLY A 755 -36.09 -1.05 -13.09
N TRP A 756 -35.80 0.07 -13.75
CA TRP A 756 -35.37 1.31 -13.11
C TRP A 756 -36.51 1.94 -12.33
N THR A 757 -36.17 2.57 -11.20
CA THR A 757 -37.15 3.05 -10.23
C THR A 757 -37.52 4.52 -10.45
N PRO A 758 -38.75 4.95 -10.12
CA PRO A 758 -39.10 6.37 -10.14
C PRO A 758 -38.24 7.20 -9.18
N GLY A 759 -37.92 8.44 -9.59
CA GLY A 759 -37.13 9.38 -8.79
C GLY A 759 -35.65 9.39 -9.16
N LEU A 760 -34.93 10.46 -8.79
CA LEU A 760 -33.51 10.65 -9.06
C LEU A 760 -32.60 9.77 -8.19
N ARG A 761 -33.12 9.22 -7.09
CA ARG A 761 -32.37 8.37 -6.17
C ARG A 761 -32.73 6.89 -6.40
N PRO A 762 -31.84 6.08 -6.99
CA PRO A 762 -32.05 4.63 -7.03
C PRO A 762 -32.05 4.03 -5.60
N PRO A 763 -32.92 3.06 -5.29
CA PRO A 763 -32.82 2.30 -4.05
C PRO A 763 -31.66 1.29 -4.10
N PRO A 764 -31.22 0.74 -2.95
CA PRO A 764 -30.08 -0.17 -2.89
C PRO A 764 -30.19 -1.45 -3.71
N ASP A 765 -31.41 -1.90 -3.98
CA ASP A 765 -31.73 -3.09 -4.78
C ASP A 765 -32.02 -2.77 -6.26
N ALA A 766 -31.82 -1.52 -6.69
CA ALA A 766 -31.99 -1.14 -8.09
C ALA A 766 -31.06 -1.94 -9.02
N PRO A 767 -31.49 -2.22 -10.26
CA PRO A 767 -30.65 -2.91 -11.24
C PRO A 767 -29.31 -2.22 -11.46
N VAL A 768 -28.25 -3.03 -11.52
CA VAL A 768 -26.89 -2.61 -11.85
C VAL A 768 -26.49 -3.26 -13.17
N TRP A 769 -26.05 -2.45 -14.13
CA TRP A 769 -25.54 -2.95 -15.43
C TRP A 769 -24.09 -2.55 -15.64
N PRO A 770 -23.29 -3.34 -16.38
CA PRO A 770 -22.05 -2.83 -16.95
C PRO A 770 -22.32 -1.55 -17.77
N MET A 771 -21.47 -0.54 -17.66
CA MET A 771 -21.66 0.73 -18.38
C MET A 771 -21.65 0.54 -19.90
N GLU A 772 -20.85 -0.41 -20.39
CA GLU A 772 -20.75 -0.82 -21.78
C GLU A 772 -22.08 -1.36 -22.36
N ASP A 773 -22.99 -1.87 -21.53
CA ASP A 773 -24.29 -2.37 -21.98
C ASP A 773 -25.28 -1.24 -22.31
N PHE A 774 -25.03 -0.02 -21.83
CA PHE A 774 -26.01 1.08 -21.90
C PHE A 774 -26.33 1.48 -23.35
N ARG A 775 -25.31 1.61 -24.22
CA ARG A 775 -25.49 2.03 -25.62
C ARG A 775 -26.52 1.17 -26.33
N ASP A 776 -26.34 -0.15 -26.31
CA ASP A 776 -27.14 -1.09 -27.09
C ASP A 776 -28.57 -1.19 -26.54
N ARG A 777 -28.72 -1.12 -25.21
CA ARG A 777 -30.02 -1.04 -24.55
C ARG A 777 -30.75 0.24 -24.91
N PHE A 778 -30.06 1.38 -24.92
CA PHE A 778 -30.61 2.67 -25.31
C PHE A 778 -31.07 2.67 -26.78
N LEU A 779 -30.20 2.22 -27.70
CA LEU A 779 -30.54 2.11 -29.11
C LEU A 779 -31.67 1.11 -29.38
N THR A 780 -31.79 0.05 -28.59
CA THR A 780 -32.91 -0.90 -28.69
C THR A 780 -34.22 -0.32 -28.16
N ALA A 781 -34.20 0.38 -27.03
CA ALA A 781 -35.41 0.94 -26.43
C ALA A 781 -36.02 2.07 -27.27
N PHE A 782 -35.15 2.88 -27.87
CA PHE A 782 -35.52 4.06 -28.66
C PHE A 782 -35.44 3.85 -30.17
N GLY A 783 -34.93 2.70 -30.62
CA GLY A 783 -34.97 2.27 -32.02
C GLY A 783 -36.20 1.43 -32.31
N ARG A 784 -36.75 1.61 -33.51
CA ARG A 784 -38.02 1.04 -33.98
C ARG A 784 -39.22 1.51 -33.13
#